data_AF-A0A255G3S2-F1
#
_entry.id   AF-A0A255G3S2-F1
#
_cell.length_a   1.000
_cell.length_b   1.000
_cell.length_c   1.000
_cell.angle_alpha   90.00
_cell.angle_beta   90.00
_cell.angle_gamma   90.00
#
_symmetry.space_group_name_H-M   'P 1'
#
loop_
_entity.id
_entity.type
_entity.pdbx_description
1 polymer ?
#
loop_
_entity_poly.entity_id
_entity_poly.type
_entity_poly.pdbx_seq_one_letter_code
_entity_poly.pdbx_strand_id
1 'polypeptide(L)'
;MSITIDLVGSENQRQVDTGTTGLDLFGEDRSIVAMRVNGTTRDLAHPLTEGDAVEPVGIDSDEGLAILRHSAAHVAAQAMQDLHADAKLGIGPPITDGFYYDFLLEEPLTPDDLKAVQKKMVSIIGEKQRFVRRAVSDEEAVAELADEPFKLELVQLKGNASDDDGSSVEVGAGELTIYDNVRRNGDRAWGDLCRGPHVPHTGYINKAAFALTRTSAAYWRGDQQNPQLQRLYGTAWATKEDLQAYQHRLEEAARRDHRKLGVELDLYSFPENIGPGLPVFHPNGGVIKREMEDYVRRRHLDEGFSYVGTPHIAKEDLFYTSGHLPYFAEGMFPPIDDDGQLYRLKAMNCPMHNEIFRSRGRSYRELPLRFFEFGTVYRNEKSGVLQGLTRVRSITQDDSHSYVTGEQAPAEIKHLLNFVLGLLRDFGLDDFYLELSTRDDAKKDKFIGSDEEWSTATQVLQQAAEETGLELVADPGGAAYYGPKISVQARDAIGRTWQMSTIQYDFNMAKRFGLEYTAADGSRQTPVMIHSAKFGSIERFIGVLVEHYAGAFPVWLSPVQVVAIPVADEFNDYLFDVADQLRKAGVRVEVDTSDDRFGKKIRTASKQKVPYVLIAGGEDRDAGAVSFRYRDGSQKNGVPIADAITEITAAIADRAQV
;
A
#
# COMPACT_ATOMS: atom_id res chain seq x y z
N MET A 1 6.75 -39.90 35.98
CA MET A 1 5.66 -39.04 36.47
C MET A 1 4.91 -38.59 35.22
N SER A 2 3.58 -38.55 35.26
CA SER A 2 2.78 -38.04 34.14
C SER A 2 2.29 -36.64 34.48
N ILE A 3 2.12 -35.81 33.46
CA ILE A 3 1.48 -34.51 33.53
C ILE A 3 0.22 -34.50 32.66
N THR A 4 -0.77 -33.68 33.02
CA THR A 4 -1.98 -33.45 32.25
C THR A 4 -1.86 -32.13 31.50
N ILE A 5 -2.11 -32.14 30.19
CA ILE A 5 -2.13 -30.95 29.34
C ILE A 5 -3.48 -30.81 28.62
N ASP A 6 -3.84 -29.59 28.25
CA ASP A 6 -5.04 -29.28 27.48
C ASP A 6 -4.66 -29.00 26.02
N LEU A 7 -4.90 -29.97 25.13
CA LEU A 7 -4.67 -29.76 23.69
C LEU A 7 -5.90 -29.08 23.09
N VAL A 8 -5.77 -27.80 22.76
CA VAL A 8 -6.88 -26.97 22.26
C VAL A 8 -7.40 -27.54 20.94
N GLY A 9 -8.72 -27.68 20.84
CA GLY A 9 -9.39 -28.34 19.72
C GLY A 9 -9.65 -29.85 19.90
N SER A 10 -9.21 -30.44 21.02
CA SER A 10 -9.64 -31.78 21.44
C SER A 10 -10.57 -31.68 22.65
N GLU A 11 -11.63 -32.49 22.70
CA GLU A 11 -12.62 -32.45 23.79
C GLU A 11 -12.10 -33.02 25.14
N ASN A 12 -10.83 -33.45 25.22
CA ASN A 12 -10.29 -34.13 26.40
C ASN A 12 -8.87 -33.69 26.76
N GLN A 13 -8.60 -33.58 28.06
CA GLN A 13 -7.25 -33.43 28.59
C GLN A 13 -6.40 -34.66 28.25
N ARG A 14 -5.12 -34.47 27.94
CA ARG A 14 -4.20 -35.55 27.57
C ARG A 14 -3.15 -35.74 28.66
N GLN A 15 -3.01 -36.99 29.14
CA GLN A 15 -1.88 -37.35 29.99
C GLN A 15 -0.65 -37.69 29.14
N VAL A 16 0.47 -37.08 29.47
CA VAL A 16 1.78 -37.29 28.83
C VAL A 16 2.86 -37.45 29.90
N ASP A 17 4.03 -37.96 29.54
CA ASP A 17 5.13 -38.11 30.50
C ASP A 17 5.75 -36.74 30.85
N THR A 18 6.19 -36.56 32.09
CA THR A 18 6.93 -35.35 32.50
C THR A 18 8.16 -35.16 31.61
N GLY A 19 8.33 -33.96 31.06
CA GLY A 19 9.40 -33.64 30.12
C GLY A 19 9.03 -33.82 28.65
N THR A 20 7.80 -34.25 28.34
CA THR A 20 7.24 -34.24 26.98
C THR A 20 7.35 -32.84 26.39
N THR A 21 7.83 -32.77 25.15
CA THR A 21 7.93 -31.54 24.35
C THR A 21 6.94 -31.57 23.19
N GLY A 22 6.80 -30.44 22.48
CA GLY A 22 6.07 -30.40 21.21
C GLY A 22 6.63 -31.37 20.15
N LEU A 23 7.93 -31.65 20.17
CA LEU A 23 8.56 -32.64 19.28
C LEU A 23 8.02 -34.06 19.53
N ASP A 24 7.73 -34.39 20.79
CA ASP A 24 7.17 -35.69 21.17
C ASP A 24 5.66 -35.75 20.88
N LEU A 25 4.95 -34.64 21.07
CA LEU A 25 3.50 -34.54 20.86
C LEU A 25 3.09 -34.65 19.39
N PHE A 26 3.79 -33.92 18.51
CA PHE A 26 3.47 -33.81 17.09
C PHE A 26 4.32 -34.74 16.22
N GLY A 27 5.39 -35.31 16.77
CA GLY A 27 6.24 -36.30 16.10
C GLY A 27 6.92 -35.74 14.85
N GLU A 28 6.81 -36.48 13.74
CA GLU A 28 7.43 -36.12 12.46
C GLU A 28 6.56 -35.21 11.57
N ASP A 29 5.42 -34.72 12.07
CA ASP A 29 4.56 -33.82 11.31
C ASP A 29 5.26 -32.48 11.05
N ARG A 30 5.73 -32.29 9.81
CA ARG A 30 6.42 -31.07 9.39
C ARG A 30 5.50 -29.91 9.06
N SER A 31 4.19 -30.13 9.08
CA SER A 31 3.23 -29.03 8.97
C SER A 31 3.22 -28.18 10.25
N ILE A 32 3.72 -28.69 11.38
CA ILE A 32 3.78 -27.96 12.65
C ILE A 32 5.21 -27.50 12.90
N VAL A 33 5.40 -26.18 13.09
CA VAL A 33 6.73 -25.56 13.27
C VAL A 33 6.98 -25.06 14.68
N ALA A 34 5.93 -24.76 15.43
CA ALA A 34 5.97 -24.26 16.79
C ALA A 34 4.66 -24.61 17.51
N MET A 35 4.53 -24.20 18.77
CA MET A 35 3.30 -24.33 19.53
C MET A 35 3.04 -23.09 20.37
N ARG A 36 1.77 -22.77 20.62
CA ARG A 36 1.40 -21.81 21.66
C ARG A 36 1.17 -22.56 22.95
N VAL A 37 1.81 -22.11 24.02
CA VAL A 37 1.63 -22.61 25.38
C VAL A 37 1.06 -21.48 26.21
N ASN A 38 -0.18 -21.64 26.68
CA ASN A 38 -0.92 -20.61 27.42
C ASN A 38 -0.95 -19.25 26.68
N GLY A 39 -1.19 -19.28 25.36
CA GLY A 39 -1.22 -18.11 24.50
C GLY A 39 0.14 -17.53 24.10
N THR A 40 1.26 -18.08 24.58
CA THR A 40 2.61 -17.64 24.21
C THR A 40 3.28 -18.62 23.26
N THR A 41 3.82 -18.16 22.14
CA THR A 41 4.50 -18.97 21.14
C THR A 41 5.86 -19.47 21.65
N ARG A 42 6.12 -20.78 21.51
CA ARG A 42 7.32 -21.48 21.97
C ARG A 42 7.81 -22.47 20.92
N ASP A 43 9.12 -22.76 20.93
CA ASP A 43 9.70 -23.84 20.13
C ASP A 43 9.07 -25.18 20.48
N LEU A 44 9.03 -26.10 19.52
CA LEU A 44 8.58 -27.47 19.80
C LEU A 44 9.47 -28.21 20.80
N ALA A 45 10.71 -27.76 21.03
CA ALA A 45 11.59 -28.33 22.04
C ALA A 45 11.30 -27.85 23.47
N HIS A 46 10.36 -26.91 23.66
CA HIS A 46 9.99 -26.43 24.99
C HIS A 46 9.32 -27.55 25.81
N PRO A 47 9.80 -27.84 27.04
CA PRO A 47 9.19 -28.84 27.90
C PRO A 47 7.86 -28.35 28.46
N LEU A 48 6.85 -29.21 28.42
CA LEU A 48 5.51 -28.90 28.94
C LEU A 48 5.41 -29.16 30.44
N THR A 49 4.48 -28.45 31.06
CA THR A 49 4.17 -28.51 32.49
C THR A 49 2.69 -28.83 32.74
N GLU A 50 2.35 -29.22 33.98
CA GLU A 50 0.98 -29.57 34.36
C GLU A 50 0.02 -28.41 34.11
N GLY A 51 -1.07 -28.67 33.39
CA GLY A 51 -2.13 -27.71 33.10
C GLY A 51 -1.86 -26.79 31.92
N ASP A 52 -0.77 -26.99 31.16
CA ASP A 52 -0.50 -26.19 29.97
C ASP A 52 -1.56 -26.40 28.89
N ALA A 53 -2.10 -25.28 28.37
CA ALA A 53 -2.93 -25.26 27.17
C ALA A 53 -2.04 -25.14 25.92
N VAL A 54 -2.11 -26.13 25.03
CA VAL A 54 -1.22 -26.27 23.86
C VAL A 54 -2.00 -26.18 22.56
N GLU A 55 -1.56 -25.29 21.66
CA GLU A 55 -2.07 -25.14 20.29
C GLU A 55 -0.94 -25.33 19.27
N PRO A 56 -1.12 -26.14 18.21
CA PRO A 56 -0.12 -26.27 17.15
C PRO A 56 -0.09 -25.01 16.26
N VAL A 57 1.12 -24.58 15.89
CA VAL A 57 1.32 -23.52 14.89
C VAL A 57 1.71 -24.14 13.55
N GLY A 58 0.79 -24.06 12.59
CA GLY A 58 0.98 -24.56 11.22
C GLY A 58 1.99 -23.71 10.43
N ILE A 59 2.81 -24.35 9.59
CA ILE A 59 3.86 -23.73 8.77
C ILE A 59 3.31 -22.72 7.73
N ASP A 60 2.05 -22.88 7.35
CA ASP A 60 1.32 -22.07 6.38
C ASP A 60 0.54 -20.91 7.01
N SER A 61 0.43 -20.87 8.34
CA SER A 61 -0.11 -19.71 9.06
C SER A 61 0.84 -18.51 9.00
N ASP A 62 0.32 -17.28 9.16
CA ASP A 62 1.15 -16.06 9.17
C ASP A 62 2.27 -16.14 10.21
N GLU A 63 1.95 -16.65 11.40
CA GLU A 63 2.91 -16.90 12.48
C GLU A 63 3.93 -17.97 12.10
N GLY A 64 3.49 -19.09 11.52
CA GLY A 64 4.39 -20.16 11.07
C GLY A 64 5.33 -19.72 9.95
N LEU A 65 4.85 -18.90 9.01
CA LEU A 65 5.66 -18.29 7.96
C LEU A 65 6.69 -17.34 8.55
N ALA A 66 6.33 -16.53 9.55
CA ALA A 66 7.29 -15.66 10.24
C ALA A 66 8.42 -16.48 10.90
N ILE A 67 8.09 -17.59 11.56
CA ILE A 67 9.07 -18.52 12.18
C ILE A 67 9.96 -19.19 11.12
N LEU A 68 9.35 -19.64 10.02
CA LEU A 68 10.07 -20.23 8.88
C LEU A 68 11.07 -19.24 8.28
N ARG A 69 10.64 -17.99 8.05
CA ARG A 69 11.46 -16.92 7.47
C ARG A 69 12.57 -16.47 8.40
N HIS A 70 12.30 -16.37 9.70
CA HIS A 70 13.30 -16.11 10.72
C HIS A 70 14.37 -17.22 10.74
N SER A 71 13.96 -18.48 10.67
CA SER A 71 14.88 -19.62 10.58
C SER A 71 15.69 -19.61 9.28
N ALA A 72 15.09 -19.20 8.15
CA ALA A 72 15.80 -19.01 6.90
C ALA A 72 16.82 -17.86 6.95
N ALA A 73 16.52 -16.79 7.71
CA ALA A 73 17.45 -15.69 7.97
C ALA A 73 18.70 -16.17 8.72
N HIS A 74 18.55 -17.01 9.75
CA HIS A 74 19.68 -17.64 10.45
C HIS A 74 20.52 -18.53 9.53
N VAL A 75 19.88 -19.32 8.66
CA VAL A 75 20.61 -20.13 7.67
C VAL A 75 21.36 -19.25 6.67
N ALA A 76 20.81 -18.10 6.29
CA ALA A 76 21.49 -17.12 5.45
C ALA A 76 22.69 -16.47 6.15
N ALA A 77 22.55 -16.12 7.43
CA ALA A 77 23.64 -15.56 8.25
C ALA A 77 24.78 -16.55 8.45
N GLN A 78 24.48 -17.81 8.79
CA GLN A 78 25.48 -18.87 8.83
C GLN A 78 26.16 -19.05 7.48
N ALA A 79 25.39 -19.08 6.37
CA ALA A 79 25.96 -19.21 5.04
C ALA A 79 26.88 -18.03 4.67
N MET A 80 26.53 -16.82 5.12
CA MET A 80 27.33 -15.61 4.93
C MET A 80 28.66 -15.73 5.69
N GLN A 81 28.64 -16.02 6.98
CA GLN A 81 29.87 -16.14 7.78
C GLN A 81 30.75 -17.33 7.38
N ASP A 82 30.16 -18.42 6.88
CA ASP A 82 30.91 -19.54 6.30
C ASP A 82 31.67 -19.16 5.01
N LEU A 83 31.22 -18.13 4.28
CA LEU A 83 31.84 -17.64 3.04
C LEU A 83 32.72 -16.40 3.27
N HIS A 84 32.33 -15.56 4.25
CA HIS A 84 32.94 -14.29 4.62
C HIS A 84 33.16 -14.28 6.14
N ALA A 85 34.27 -14.86 6.59
CA ALA A 85 34.54 -15.07 8.03
C ALA A 85 34.71 -13.76 8.82
N ASP A 86 34.93 -12.65 8.13
CA ASP A 86 35.02 -11.28 8.66
C ASP A 86 33.66 -10.58 8.81
N ALA A 87 32.59 -11.15 8.24
CA ALA A 87 31.26 -10.57 8.27
C ALA A 87 30.73 -10.46 9.71
N LYS A 88 30.31 -9.25 10.11
CA LYS A 88 29.69 -9.01 11.42
C LYS A 88 28.17 -8.96 11.32
N LEU A 89 27.49 -9.63 12.24
CA LEU A 89 26.05 -9.78 12.26
C LEU A 89 25.37 -8.54 12.84
N GLY A 90 24.40 -8.00 12.09
CA GLY A 90 23.43 -7.01 12.55
C GLY A 90 22.11 -7.67 12.99
N ILE A 91 20.99 -7.14 12.50
CA ILE A 91 19.63 -7.60 12.83
C ILE A 91 19.05 -8.39 11.64
N GLY A 92 18.34 -9.49 11.94
CA GLY A 92 17.82 -10.42 10.94
C GLY A 92 16.34 -10.79 11.06
N PRO A 93 15.39 -9.86 10.96
CA PRO A 93 14.00 -10.13 11.29
C PRO A 93 13.23 -10.73 10.10
N PRO A 94 12.18 -11.53 10.37
CA PRO A 94 11.18 -11.82 9.35
C PRO A 94 10.40 -10.55 8.97
N ILE A 95 9.95 -10.50 7.73
CA ILE A 95 9.07 -9.47 7.17
C ILE A 95 7.87 -10.15 6.46
N THR A 96 6.85 -9.38 6.10
CA THR A 96 5.57 -9.88 5.57
C THR A 96 5.68 -10.89 4.42
N ASP A 97 6.68 -10.75 3.54
CA ASP A 97 6.91 -11.66 2.40
C ASP A 97 8.30 -12.30 2.41
N GLY A 98 9.01 -12.29 3.53
CA GLY A 98 10.37 -12.83 3.56
C GLY A 98 11.15 -12.49 4.82
N PHE A 99 12.43 -12.21 4.67
CA PHE A 99 13.33 -11.79 5.72
C PHE A 99 14.40 -10.88 5.15
N TYR A 100 15.11 -10.19 6.03
CA TYR A 100 16.42 -9.65 5.70
C TYR A 100 17.43 -9.99 6.79
N TYR A 101 18.71 -9.78 6.50
CA TYR A 101 19.78 -9.82 7.48
C TYR A 101 20.82 -8.75 7.16
N ASP A 102 21.18 -7.94 8.14
CA ASP A 102 22.20 -6.90 8.01
C ASP A 102 23.60 -7.43 8.35
N PHE A 103 24.58 -7.09 7.50
CA PHE A 103 25.98 -7.46 7.70
C PHE A 103 26.88 -6.23 7.57
N LEU A 104 27.90 -6.15 8.44
CA LEU A 104 29.07 -5.32 8.14
C LEU A 104 30.07 -6.18 7.37
N LEU A 105 30.44 -5.71 6.18
CA LEU A 105 31.35 -6.36 5.25
C LEU A 105 32.28 -5.29 4.69
N GLU A 106 33.55 -5.62 4.50
CA GLU A 106 34.49 -4.71 3.84
C GLU A 106 34.14 -4.47 2.37
N GLU A 107 33.75 -5.53 1.67
CA GLU A 107 33.40 -5.49 0.24
C GLU A 107 31.87 -5.57 0.02
N PRO A 108 31.32 -4.75 -0.91
CA PRO A 108 29.94 -4.85 -1.34
C PRO A 108 29.56 -6.21 -1.94
N LEU A 109 28.45 -6.80 -1.49
CA LEU A 109 27.89 -8.03 -2.03
C LEU A 109 27.48 -7.84 -3.49
N THR A 110 27.97 -8.73 -4.34
CA THR A 110 27.63 -8.80 -5.76
C THR A 110 26.52 -9.84 -6.03
N PRO A 111 25.88 -9.80 -7.22
CA PRO A 111 24.92 -10.83 -7.61
C PRO A 111 25.49 -12.26 -7.63
N ASP A 112 26.81 -12.42 -7.79
CA ASP A 112 27.45 -13.74 -7.75
C ASP A 112 27.67 -14.22 -6.31
N ASP A 113 27.93 -13.31 -5.36
CA ASP A 113 27.96 -13.64 -3.94
C ASP A 113 26.59 -14.14 -3.47
N LEU A 114 25.50 -13.53 -3.96
CA LEU A 114 24.13 -13.99 -3.66
C LEU A 114 23.91 -15.43 -4.11
N LYS A 115 24.39 -15.80 -5.30
CA LYS A 115 24.33 -17.19 -5.77
C LYS A 115 25.17 -18.12 -4.90
N ALA A 116 26.34 -17.68 -4.46
CA ALA A 116 27.23 -18.45 -3.59
C ALA A 116 26.59 -18.69 -2.20
N VAL A 117 26.05 -17.64 -1.58
CA VAL A 117 25.32 -17.71 -0.30
C VAL A 117 24.10 -18.63 -0.44
N GLN A 118 23.27 -18.46 -1.47
CA GLN A 118 22.11 -19.33 -1.68
C GLN A 118 22.51 -20.80 -1.87
N LYS A 119 23.58 -21.09 -2.62
CA LYS A 119 24.12 -22.45 -2.77
C LYS A 119 24.58 -23.02 -1.42
N LYS A 120 25.21 -22.20 -0.58
CA LYS A 120 25.66 -22.59 0.75
C LYS A 120 24.47 -22.85 1.69
N MET A 121 23.42 -22.03 1.64
CA MET A 121 22.16 -22.27 2.37
C MET A 121 21.56 -23.64 2.00
N VAL A 122 21.52 -24.00 0.71
CA VAL A 122 21.03 -25.32 0.26
C VAL A 122 21.84 -26.49 0.87
N SER A 123 23.15 -26.30 1.07
CA SER A 123 24.01 -27.27 1.75
C SER A 123 23.62 -27.41 3.22
N ILE A 124 23.52 -26.30 3.96
CA ILE A 124 23.16 -26.26 5.38
C ILE A 124 21.77 -26.87 5.63
N ILE A 125 20.80 -26.60 4.76
CA ILE A 125 19.46 -27.22 4.80
C ILE A 125 19.55 -28.74 4.61
N GLY A 126 20.47 -29.22 3.75
CA GLY A 126 20.70 -30.65 3.53
C GLY A 126 21.24 -31.39 4.76
N GLU A 127 22.00 -30.70 5.62
CA GLU A 127 22.57 -31.26 6.84
C GLU A 127 21.49 -31.52 7.91
N LYS A 128 20.38 -30.78 7.87
CA LYS A 128 19.31 -30.79 8.89
C LYS A 128 19.87 -30.46 10.28
N GLN A 129 20.60 -29.36 10.38
CA GLN A 129 21.13 -28.87 11.65
C GLN A 129 19.96 -28.49 12.56
N ARG A 130 19.97 -28.93 13.83
CA ARG A 130 18.91 -28.62 14.80
C ARG A 130 19.11 -27.22 15.33
N PHE A 131 18.03 -26.47 15.48
CA PHE A 131 18.05 -25.19 16.21
C PHE A 131 17.91 -25.50 17.70
N VAL A 132 18.90 -25.14 18.50
CA VAL A 132 18.94 -25.41 19.94
C VAL A 132 18.98 -24.10 20.70
N ARG A 133 17.88 -23.78 21.38
CA ARG A 133 17.75 -22.60 22.25
C ARG A 133 18.51 -22.81 23.55
N ARG A 134 19.37 -21.85 23.91
CA ARG A 134 20.09 -21.82 25.19
C ARG A 134 19.90 -20.47 25.86
N ALA A 135 19.52 -20.50 27.14
CA ALA A 135 19.55 -19.33 28.01
C ALA A 135 20.98 -18.98 28.38
N VAL A 136 21.30 -17.68 28.36
CA VAL A 136 22.61 -17.16 28.74
C VAL A 136 22.45 -15.95 29.65
N SER A 137 23.39 -15.80 30.58
CA SER A 137 23.56 -14.55 31.32
C SER A 137 24.15 -13.47 30.41
N ASP A 138 23.99 -12.21 30.82
CA ASP A 138 24.56 -11.07 30.11
C ASP A 138 26.09 -11.18 29.99
N GLU A 139 26.77 -11.70 31.03
CA GLU A 139 28.22 -11.93 31.05
C GLU A 139 28.65 -13.00 30.04
N GLU A 140 27.92 -14.13 29.97
CA GLU A 140 28.17 -15.19 28.99
C GLU A 140 27.92 -14.71 27.57
N ALA A 141 26.84 -13.96 27.34
CA ALA A 141 26.52 -13.38 26.03
C ALA A 141 27.60 -12.41 25.55
N VAL A 142 28.07 -11.51 26.42
CA VAL A 142 29.15 -10.55 26.10
C VAL A 142 30.45 -11.27 25.77
N ALA A 143 30.79 -12.32 26.52
CA ALA A 143 31.99 -13.10 26.26
C ALA A 143 31.91 -13.88 24.94
N GLU A 144 30.76 -14.49 24.64
CA GLU A 144 30.55 -15.30 23.45
C GLU A 144 30.45 -14.45 22.17
N LEU A 145 29.89 -13.24 22.27
CA LEU A 145 29.65 -12.31 21.16
C LEU A 145 30.72 -11.21 21.07
N ALA A 146 31.88 -11.40 21.70
CA ALA A 146 32.93 -10.37 21.78
C ALA A 146 33.39 -9.85 20.40
N ASP A 147 33.32 -10.71 19.37
CA ASP A 147 33.67 -10.37 18.00
C ASP A 147 32.49 -9.83 17.17
N GLU A 148 31.30 -9.69 17.76
CA GLU A 148 30.07 -9.22 17.11
C GLU A 148 29.60 -7.87 17.69
N PRO A 149 30.16 -6.74 17.23
CA PRO A 149 30.00 -5.43 17.89
C PRO A 149 28.54 -4.97 17.98
N PHE A 150 27.73 -5.28 16.97
CA PHE A 150 26.32 -4.90 16.94
C PHE A 150 25.47 -5.74 17.88
N LYS A 151 25.76 -7.05 18.00
CA LYS A 151 25.06 -7.92 18.95
C LYS A 151 25.41 -7.56 20.40
N LEU A 152 26.64 -7.09 20.67
CA LEU A 152 27.01 -6.54 21.99
C LEU A 152 26.19 -5.31 22.37
N GLU A 153 25.93 -4.41 21.42
CA GLU A 153 25.04 -3.26 21.66
C GLU A 153 23.62 -3.73 22.01
N LEU A 154 23.09 -4.73 21.30
CA LEU A 154 21.77 -5.29 21.58
C LEU A 154 21.67 -5.92 22.98
N VAL A 155 22.71 -6.63 23.44
CA VAL A 155 22.77 -7.15 24.80
C VAL A 155 22.65 -6.03 25.84
N GLN A 156 23.29 -4.88 25.60
CA GLN A 156 23.21 -3.72 26.50
C GLN A 156 21.86 -2.99 26.46
N LEU A 157 21.09 -3.16 25.39
CA LEU A 157 19.77 -2.54 25.18
C LEU A 157 18.60 -3.37 25.72
N LYS A 158 18.88 -4.51 26.36
CA LYS A 158 17.87 -5.39 26.99
C LYS A 158 16.88 -4.58 27.83
N GLY A 159 15.61 -4.59 27.43
CA GLY A 159 14.51 -3.83 28.07
C GLY A 159 14.04 -2.58 27.32
N ASN A 160 14.80 -2.06 26.35
CA ASN A 160 14.44 -0.92 25.48
C ASN A 160 14.42 -1.30 23.99
N ALA A 161 14.25 -2.59 23.68
CA ALA A 161 14.15 -3.09 22.31
C ALA A 161 12.86 -2.59 21.64
N SER A 162 12.93 -2.33 20.33
CA SER A 162 11.83 -1.78 19.53
C SER A 162 11.50 -2.69 18.35
N ASP A 163 10.22 -2.77 18.01
CA ASP A 163 9.77 -3.40 16.76
C ASP A 163 10.14 -2.52 15.55
N ASP A 164 10.24 -1.19 15.72
CA ASP A 164 10.51 -0.24 14.64
C ASP A 164 11.89 -0.42 14.00
N ASP A 165 12.90 -0.82 14.79
CA ASP A 165 14.27 -1.07 14.32
C ASP A 165 14.61 -2.56 14.21
N GLY A 166 13.65 -3.45 14.51
CA GLY A 166 13.79 -4.91 14.44
C GLY A 166 14.56 -5.54 15.61
N SER A 167 15.06 -4.76 16.56
CA SER A 167 15.84 -5.27 17.71
C SER A 167 15.04 -6.18 18.65
N SER A 168 13.71 -6.07 18.66
CA SER A 168 12.81 -6.88 19.48
C SER A 168 12.86 -8.39 19.17
N VAL A 169 13.29 -8.75 17.95
CA VAL A 169 13.46 -10.14 17.53
C VAL A 169 14.70 -10.77 18.17
N GLU A 170 15.73 -9.95 18.41
CA GLU A 170 17.02 -10.35 18.95
C GLU A 170 17.01 -10.36 20.48
N VAL A 171 16.43 -9.31 21.09
CA VAL A 171 16.39 -9.08 22.54
C VAL A 171 15.04 -8.52 23.00
N GLY A 172 14.66 -8.74 24.26
CA GLY A 172 13.41 -8.23 24.85
C GLY A 172 13.55 -7.96 26.35
N ALA A 173 12.43 -7.70 27.05
CA ALA A 173 12.42 -7.50 28.49
C ALA A 173 12.70 -8.79 29.32
N GLY A 174 12.85 -9.93 28.65
CA GLY A 174 13.08 -11.25 29.25
C GLY A 174 14.54 -11.71 29.27
N GLU A 175 14.73 -13.01 29.49
CA GLU A 175 16.02 -13.70 29.47
C GLU A 175 16.70 -13.63 28.08
N LEU A 176 18.02 -13.46 28.04
CA LEU A 176 18.80 -13.49 26.79
C LEU A 176 18.98 -14.94 26.34
N THR A 177 18.83 -15.16 25.05
CA THR A 177 19.01 -16.49 24.46
C THR A 177 19.87 -16.48 23.23
N ILE A 178 20.62 -17.58 23.07
CA ILE A 178 21.39 -17.90 21.89
C ILE A 178 20.76 -19.13 21.24
N TYR A 179 20.62 -19.10 19.92
CA TYR A 179 20.25 -20.28 19.14
C TYR A 179 21.47 -20.86 18.47
N ASP A 180 21.75 -22.11 18.80
CA ASP A 180 22.83 -22.88 18.22
C ASP A 180 22.31 -23.76 17.08
N ASN A 181 22.92 -23.66 15.90
CA ASN A 181 22.71 -24.61 14.82
C ASN A 181 23.62 -25.81 15.07
N VAL A 182 23.04 -26.95 15.47
CA VAL A 182 23.79 -28.14 15.90
C VAL A 182 23.71 -29.23 14.84
N ARG A 183 24.86 -29.72 14.38
CA ARG A 183 24.96 -30.81 13.41
C ARG A 183 24.50 -32.14 14.02
N ARG A 184 24.25 -33.15 13.17
CA ARG A 184 23.80 -34.48 13.61
C ARG A 184 24.78 -35.20 14.53
N ASN A 185 26.07 -34.90 14.43
CA ASN A 185 27.11 -35.46 15.30
C ASN A 185 27.20 -34.76 16.66
N GLY A 186 26.39 -33.72 16.91
CA GLY A 186 26.38 -32.96 18.16
C GLY A 186 27.23 -31.70 18.14
N ASP A 187 28.04 -31.47 17.10
CA ASP A 187 28.89 -30.28 17.02
C ASP A 187 28.08 -29.03 16.72
N ARG A 188 28.39 -27.95 17.43
CA ARG A 188 27.88 -26.61 17.10
C ARG A 188 28.47 -26.15 15.76
N ALA A 189 27.61 -25.88 14.80
CA ALA A 189 27.99 -25.35 13.49
C ALA A 189 28.11 -23.83 13.50
N TRP A 190 27.19 -23.18 14.19
CA TRP A 190 27.01 -21.74 14.23
C TRP A 190 26.08 -21.39 15.41
N GLY A 191 26.04 -20.14 15.84
CA GLY A 191 24.97 -19.67 16.70
C GLY A 191 24.89 -18.16 16.75
N ASP A 192 23.75 -17.67 17.23
CA ASP A 192 23.43 -16.24 17.22
C ASP A 192 22.51 -15.84 18.38
N LEU A 193 22.65 -14.60 18.82
CA LEU A 193 21.77 -13.97 19.81
C LEU A 193 20.40 -13.78 19.17
N CYS A 194 19.38 -14.46 19.69
CA CYS A 194 18.05 -14.41 19.14
C CYS A 194 17.02 -14.91 20.17
N ARG A 195 15.82 -14.35 20.17
CA ARG A 195 14.71 -14.78 21.07
C ARG A 195 13.99 -16.03 20.55
N GLY A 196 13.93 -16.18 19.24
CA GLY A 196 13.12 -17.17 18.52
C GLY A 196 11.61 -16.93 18.65
N PRO A 197 10.77 -17.95 18.43
CA PRO A 197 11.13 -19.36 18.20
C PRO A 197 11.68 -19.64 16.78
N HIS A 198 12.25 -20.83 16.60
CA HIS A 198 12.72 -21.37 15.31
C HIS A 198 12.03 -22.68 14.95
N VAL A 199 12.08 -23.04 13.66
CA VAL A 199 11.71 -24.40 13.22
C VAL A 199 12.63 -25.44 13.88
N PRO A 200 12.23 -26.71 14.05
CA PRO A 200 13.04 -27.69 14.77
C PRO A 200 14.45 -27.95 14.20
N HIS A 201 14.59 -27.90 12.87
CA HIS A 201 15.88 -28.07 12.19
C HIS A 201 15.86 -27.44 10.80
N THR A 202 17.03 -27.12 10.24
CA THR A 202 17.17 -26.45 8.92
C THR A 202 16.46 -27.18 7.77
N GLY A 203 16.28 -28.50 7.88
CA GLY A 203 15.52 -29.31 6.92
C GLY A 203 14.00 -29.07 6.85
N TYR A 204 13.42 -28.22 7.72
CA TYR A 204 12.05 -27.71 7.57
C TYR A 204 11.96 -26.67 6.45
N ILE A 205 13.05 -26.00 6.13
CA ILE A 205 13.13 -25.05 5.02
C ILE A 205 13.17 -25.86 3.72
N ASN A 206 12.11 -25.76 2.92
CA ASN A 206 12.04 -26.47 1.64
C ASN A 206 12.98 -25.80 0.63
N LYS A 207 13.93 -26.59 0.08
CA LYS A 207 14.95 -26.13 -0.86
C LYS A 207 14.41 -25.52 -2.15
N ALA A 208 13.17 -25.85 -2.52
CA ALA A 208 12.49 -25.31 -3.69
C ALA A 208 11.54 -24.15 -3.35
N ALA A 209 11.43 -23.76 -2.09
CA ALA A 209 10.48 -22.77 -1.57
C ALA A 209 11.16 -21.57 -0.89
N PHE A 210 12.45 -21.33 -1.16
CA PHE A 210 13.15 -20.13 -0.71
C PHE A 210 14.01 -19.53 -1.82
N ALA A 211 14.27 -18.22 -1.74
CA ALA A 211 15.15 -17.51 -2.66
C ALA A 211 15.76 -16.28 -1.99
N LEU A 212 17.02 -15.97 -2.30
CA LEU A 212 17.60 -14.65 -2.04
C LEU A 212 17.17 -13.70 -3.16
N THR A 213 16.78 -12.47 -2.82
CA THR A 213 16.12 -11.56 -3.77
C THR A 213 17.00 -10.39 -4.20
N ARG A 214 17.57 -9.64 -3.24
CA ARG A 214 18.38 -8.45 -3.52
C ARG A 214 19.28 -8.10 -2.33
N THR A 215 20.22 -7.18 -2.57
CA THR A 215 20.95 -6.46 -1.52
C THR A 215 20.63 -4.98 -1.54
N SER A 216 20.79 -4.32 -0.40
CA SER A 216 20.75 -2.85 -0.30
C SER A 216 21.69 -2.36 0.80
N ALA A 217 22.05 -1.07 0.76
CA ALA A 217 22.63 -0.43 1.93
C ALA A 217 21.56 -0.15 3.00
N ALA A 218 21.93 -0.32 4.25
CA ALA A 218 21.17 0.09 5.43
C ALA A 218 22.09 0.85 6.39
N TYR A 219 21.52 1.53 7.36
CA TYR A 219 22.29 2.10 8.46
C TYR A 219 21.86 1.41 9.75
N TRP A 220 22.82 1.15 10.64
CA TRP A 220 22.54 0.49 11.90
C TRP A 220 21.45 1.24 12.69
N ARG A 221 20.39 0.51 13.07
CA ARG A 221 19.18 1.04 13.74
C ARG A 221 18.47 2.18 13.01
N GLY A 222 18.68 2.30 11.69
CA GLY A 222 18.02 3.30 10.85
C GLY A 222 18.57 4.73 10.98
N ASP A 223 19.64 4.96 11.74
CA ASP A 223 20.26 6.28 11.90
C ASP A 223 21.43 6.46 10.93
N GLN A 224 21.35 7.48 10.07
CA GLN A 224 22.38 7.80 9.08
C GLN A 224 23.73 8.20 9.69
N GLN A 225 23.78 8.50 10.98
CA GLN A 225 25.02 8.77 11.71
C GLN A 225 25.78 7.48 12.08
N ASN A 226 25.10 6.33 12.06
CA ASN A 226 25.67 5.05 12.42
C ASN A 226 26.37 4.36 11.24
N PRO A 227 27.16 3.29 11.49
CA PRO A 227 27.80 2.54 10.42
C PRO A 227 26.82 2.06 9.35
N GLN A 228 27.26 2.15 8.09
CA GLN A 228 26.54 1.60 6.95
C GLN A 228 26.72 0.09 6.92
N LEU A 229 25.62 -0.64 6.83
CA LEU A 229 25.54 -2.09 6.71
C LEU A 229 25.03 -2.48 5.34
N GLN A 230 25.25 -3.74 4.98
CA GLN A 230 24.70 -4.37 3.80
C GLN A 230 23.58 -5.32 4.18
N ARG A 231 22.39 -5.02 3.69
CA ARG A 231 21.18 -5.79 3.94
C ARG A 231 21.00 -6.83 2.84
N LEU A 232 21.00 -8.11 3.22
CA LEU A 232 20.63 -9.22 2.34
C LEU A 232 19.14 -9.53 2.49
N TYR A 233 18.37 -9.50 1.41
CA TYR A 233 16.97 -9.89 1.41
C TYR A 233 16.77 -11.32 0.90
N GLY A 234 15.82 -12.03 1.50
CA GLY A 234 15.35 -13.34 1.04
C GLY A 234 13.88 -13.56 1.32
N THR A 235 13.33 -14.65 0.78
CA THR A 235 11.96 -15.09 1.02
C THR A 235 11.94 -16.60 1.24
N ALA A 236 11.00 -17.08 2.07
CA ALA A 236 10.78 -18.49 2.36
C ALA A 236 9.28 -18.77 2.54
N TRP A 237 8.83 -19.90 2.01
CA TRP A 237 7.44 -20.33 1.95
C TRP A 237 7.30 -21.80 2.33
N ALA A 238 6.09 -22.19 2.75
CA ALA A 238 5.78 -23.58 3.09
C ALA A 238 5.96 -24.52 1.89
N THR A 239 5.51 -24.10 0.71
CA THR A 239 5.56 -24.90 -0.53
C THR A 239 6.27 -24.19 -1.68
N LYS A 240 6.67 -24.97 -2.70
CA LYS A 240 7.27 -24.43 -3.92
C LYS A 240 6.24 -23.61 -4.70
N GLU A 241 4.99 -24.07 -4.68
CA GLU A 241 3.84 -23.47 -5.35
C GLU A 241 3.58 -22.06 -4.78
N ASP A 242 3.70 -21.89 -3.46
CA ASP A 242 3.57 -20.57 -2.81
C ASP A 242 4.67 -19.59 -3.24
N LEU A 243 5.93 -20.06 -3.33
CA LEU A 243 7.03 -19.25 -3.84
C LEU A 243 6.79 -18.85 -5.30
N GLN A 244 6.33 -19.79 -6.14
CA GLN A 244 6.01 -19.51 -7.54
C GLN A 244 4.86 -18.51 -7.66
N ALA A 245 3.83 -18.63 -6.83
CA ALA A 245 2.72 -17.68 -6.76
C ALA A 245 3.23 -16.28 -6.36
N TYR A 246 4.12 -16.18 -5.36
CA TYR A 246 4.76 -14.93 -4.98
C TYR A 246 5.59 -14.31 -6.11
N GLN A 247 6.43 -15.11 -6.77
CA GLN A 247 7.26 -14.66 -7.90
C GLN A 247 6.39 -14.18 -9.06
N HIS A 248 5.32 -14.91 -9.39
CA HIS A 248 4.35 -14.51 -10.40
C HIS A 248 3.67 -13.18 -10.04
N ARG A 249 3.29 -12.97 -8.76
CA ARG A 249 2.77 -11.68 -8.29
C ARG A 249 3.77 -10.53 -8.47
N LEU A 250 5.06 -10.77 -8.20
CA LEU A 250 6.11 -9.77 -8.41
C LEU A 250 6.33 -9.45 -9.90
N GLU A 251 6.33 -10.46 -10.76
CA GLU A 251 6.45 -10.28 -12.22
C GLU A 251 5.26 -9.50 -12.77
N GLU A 252 4.04 -9.84 -12.33
CA GLU A 252 2.83 -9.11 -12.68
C GLU A 252 2.86 -7.67 -12.17
N ALA A 253 3.30 -7.43 -10.93
CA ALA A 253 3.45 -6.09 -10.37
C ALA A 253 4.47 -5.27 -11.18
N ALA A 254 5.62 -5.85 -11.53
CA ALA A 254 6.64 -5.18 -12.35
C ALA A 254 6.15 -4.87 -13.77
N ARG A 255 5.30 -5.74 -14.35
CA ARG A 255 4.65 -5.50 -15.64
C ARG A 255 3.63 -4.35 -15.57
N ARG A 256 2.99 -4.20 -14.42
CA ARG A 256 1.92 -3.22 -14.15
C ARG A 256 2.43 -1.89 -13.61
N ASP A 257 3.73 -1.77 -13.31
CA ASP A 257 4.33 -0.57 -12.73
C ASP A 257 3.98 0.67 -13.55
N HIS A 258 3.25 1.60 -12.91
CA HIS A 258 2.78 2.81 -13.57
C HIS A 258 3.93 3.68 -14.10
N ARG A 259 5.12 3.63 -13.50
CA ARG A 259 6.30 4.39 -13.97
C ARG A 259 6.79 3.87 -15.32
N LYS A 260 6.71 2.56 -15.52
CA LYS A 260 7.05 1.91 -16.80
C LYS A 260 5.96 2.16 -17.83
N LEU A 261 4.71 1.82 -17.49
CA LEU A 261 3.58 1.98 -18.40
C LEU A 261 3.29 3.44 -18.75
N GLY A 262 3.49 4.36 -17.81
CA GLY A 262 3.33 5.80 -18.03
C GLY A 262 4.26 6.34 -19.10
N VAL A 263 5.47 5.79 -19.22
CA VAL A 263 6.40 6.12 -20.31
C VAL A 263 6.03 5.39 -21.60
N GLU A 264 5.73 4.09 -21.53
CA GLU A 264 5.38 3.27 -22.71
C GLU A 264 4.12 3.77 -23.44
N LEU A 265 3.17 4.33 -22.70
CA LEU A 265 1.89 4.85 -23.20
C LEU A 265 1.85 6.39 -23.32
N ASP A 266 2.99 7.05 -23.11
CA ASP A 266 3.13 8.51 -23.20
C ASP A 266 2.12 9.27 -22.32
N LEU A 267 1.92 8.82 -21.08
CA LEU A 267 0.94 9.40 -20.16
C LEU A 267 1.51 10.60 -19.40
N TYR A 268 2.73 10.49 -18.89
CA TYR A 268 3.37 11.52 -18.07
C TYR A 268 4.88 11.31 -17.95
N SER A 269 5.57 12.35 -17.50
CA SER A 269 7.00 12.33 -17.21
C SER A 269 7.33 13.09 -15.92
N PHE A 270 8.58 12.95 -15.46
CA PHE A 270 9.16 13.69 -14.34
C PHE A 270 10.47 14.37 -14.77
N PRO A 271 10.41 15.51 -15.49
CA PRO A 271 11.60 16.17 -15.98
C PRO A 271 12.50 16.69 -14.84
N GLU A 272 13.80 16.39 -14.91
CA GLU A 272 14.77 16.78 -13.87
C GLU A 272 14.81 18.30 -13.62
N ASN A 273 14.62 19.09 -14.68
CA ASN A 273 14.62 20.55 -14.63
C ASN A 273 13.39 21.16 -13.92
N ILE A 274 12.30 20.39 -13.77
CA ILE A 274 11.12 20.81 -13.00
C ILE A 274 11.29 20.44 -11.53
N GLY A 275 11.86 19.26 -11.27
CA GLY A 275 12.18 18.77 -9.94
C GLY A 275 11.41 17.50 -9.56
N PRO A 276 11.91 16.76 -8.56
CA PRO A 276 11.37 15.46 -8.21
C PRO A 276 9.99 15.57 -7.55
N GLY A 277 9.09 14.63 -7.88
CA GLY A 277 7.74 14.60 -7.33
C GLY A 277 6.80 15.66 -7.92
N LEU A 278 7.11 16.17 -9.11
CA LEU A 278 6.27 17.13 -9.86
C LEU A 278 5.96 16.54 -11.25
N PRO A 279 4.86 15.76 -11.37
CA PRO A 279 4.53 15.09 -12.62
C PRO A 279 4.09 16.07 -13.71
N VAL A 280 4.47 15.78 -14.96
CA VAL A 280 3.98 16.48 -16.16
C VAL A 280 3.10 15.52 -16.94
N PHE A 281 1.80 15.79 -17.01
CA PHE A 281 0.86 15.01 -17.80
C PHE A 281 0.97 15.38 -19.29
N HIS A 282 1.21 14.38 -20.12
CA HIS A 282 1.27 14.48 -21.58
C HIS A 282 -0.16 14.41 -22.15
N PRO A 283 -0.40 14.62 -23.46
CA PRO A 283 -1.74 14.60 -24.03
C PRO A 283 -2.56 13.34 -23.65
N ASN A 284 -1.94 12.15 -23.69
CA ASN A 284 -2.65 10.91 -23.35
C ASN A 284 -3.05 10.85 -21.87
N GLY A 285 -2.12 11.16 -20.95
CA GLY A 285 -2.44 11.22 -19.52
C GLY A 285 -3.37 12.37 -19.17
N GLY A 286 -3.30 13.48 -19.91
CA GLY A 286 -4.19 14.63 -19.79
C GLY A 286 -5.63 14.30 -20.11
N VAL A 287 -5.89 13.43 -21.09
CA VAL A 287 -7.24 12.90 -21.36
C VAL A 287 -7.76 12.13 -20.15
N ILE A 288 -6.98 11.17 -19.62
CA ILE A 288 -7.40 10.37 -18.45
C ILE A 288 -7.71 11.28 -17.26
N LYS A 289 -6.80 12.23 -16.98
CA LYS A 289 -6.98 13.22 -15.91
C LYS A 289 -8.26 14.03 -16.09
N ARG A 290 -8.53 14.53 -17.30
CA ARG A 290 -9.75 15.30 -17.60
C ARG A 290 -11.01 14.44 -17.45
N GLU A 291 -11.04 13.22 -17.97
CA GLU A 291 -12.21 12.33 -17.85
C GLU A 291 -12.54 12.04 -16.38
N MET A 292 -11.50 11.83 -15.55
CA MET A 292 -11.66 11.69 -14.10
C MET A 292 -12.23 12.96 -13.45
N GLU A 293 -11.65 14.12 -13.74
CA GLU A 293 -12.09 15.41 -13.20
C GLU A 293 -13.54 15.72 -13.61
N ASP A 294 -13.90 15.52 -14.87
CA ASP A 294 -15.24 15.79 -15.38
C ASP A 294 -16.27 14.85 -14.76
N TYR A 295 -15.93 13.57 -14.60
CA TYR A 295 -16.78 12.59 -13.92
C TYR A 295 -17.01 13.00 -12.46
N VAL A 296 -15.94 13.20 -11.69
CA VAL A 296 -16.06 13.42 -10.24
C VAL A 296 -16.68 14.79 -9.94
N ARG A 297 -16.43 15.81 -10.77
CA ARG A 297 -17.13 17.10 -10.69
C ARG A 297 -18.63 16.92 -10.85
N ARG A 298 -19.07 16.20 -11.89
CA ARG A 298 -20.50 15.93 -12.12
C ARG A 298 -21.12 15.20 -10.94
N ARG A 299 -20.48 14.12 -10.47
CA ARG A 299 -20.97 13.37 -9.31
C ARG A 299 -21.06 14.22 -8.05
N HIS A 300 -20.07 15.07 -7.76
CA HIS A 300 -20.16 15.99 -6.62
C HIS A 300 -21.37 16.94 -6.74
N LEU A 301 -21.66 17.47 -7.93
CA LEU A 301 -22.83 18.32 -8.15
C LEU A 301 -24.15 17.54 -7.94
N ASP A 302 -24.22 16.31 -8.45
CA ASP A 302 -25.39 15.43 -8.28
C ASP A 302 -25.62 15.07 -6.80
N GLU A 303 -24.55 14.93 -6.01
CA GLU A 303 -24.59 14.66 -4.56
C GLU A 303 -24.75 15.95 -3.71
N GLY A 304 -25.01 17.10 -4.34
CA GLY A 304 -25.35 18.35 -3.67
C GLY A 304 -24.16 19.16 -3.13
N PHE A 305 -22.96 18.97 -3.67
CA PHE A 305 -21.80 19.80 -3.35
C PHE A 305 -21.79 21.09 -4.15
N SER A 306 -21.32 22.16 -3.52
CA SER A 306 -21.02 23.43 -4.18
C SER A 306 -19.55 23.46 -4.60
N TYR A 307 -19.29 23.64 -5.89
CA TYR A 307 -17.94 23.80 -6.42
C TYR A 307 -17.36 25.17 -6.02
N VAL A 308 -16.18 25.15 -5.41
CA VAL A 308 -15.45 26.36 -4.97
C VAL A 308 -14.02 26.36 -5.50
N GLY A 309 -13.33 27.50 -5.42
CA GLY A 309 -11.92 27.62 -5.78
C GLY A 309 -11.18 28.51 -4.81
N THR A 310 -9.98 28.10 -4.37
CA THR A 310 -9.20 28.78 -3.35
C THR A 310 -7.73 28.97 -3.76
N PRO A 311 -7.04 30.01 -3.26
CA PRO A 311 -5.64 30.26 -3.61
C PRO A 311 -4.68 29.13 -3.22
N HIS A 312 -3.54 29.02 -3.93
CA HIS A 312 -2.46 28.09 -3.60
C HIS A 312 -1.54 28.58 -2.47
N ILE A 313 -1.55 29.87 -2.18
CA ILE A 313 -0.69 30.54 -1.21
C ILE A 313 -1.55 31.32 -0.22
N ALA A 314 -1.19 31.30 1.05
CA ALA A 314 -1.87 32.06 2.10
C ALA A 314 -0.88 32.55 3.15
N LYS A 315 -1.28 33.54 3.94
CA LYS A 315 -0.50 34.02 5.09
C LYS A 315 -0.25 32.88 6.07
N GLU A 316 0.93 32.85 6.66
CA GLU A 316 1.32 31.82 7.63
C GLU A 316 0.32 31.69 8.79
N ASP A 317 -0.20 32.83 9.28
CA ASP A 317 -1.18 32.89 10.38
C ASP A 317 -2.41 32.00 10.15
N LEU A 318 -2.88 31.84 8.91
CA LEU A 318 -4.01 30.96 8.59
C LEU A 318 -3.70 29.50 8.96
N PHE A 319 -2.45 29.07 8.73
CA PHE A 319 -1.99 27.72 9.06
C PHE A 319 -1.70 27.55 10.55
N TYR A 320 -1.34 28.63 11.25
CA TYR A 320 -1.33 28.65 12.72
C TYR A 320 -2.73 28.50 13.31
N THR A 321 -3.70 29.30 12.84
CA THR A 321 -5.09 29.23 13.30
C THR A 321 -5.68 27.83 13.11
N SER A 322 -5.52 27.24 11.92
CA SER A 322 -6.00 25.89 11.63
C SER A 322 -5.30 24.78 12.42
N GLY A 323 -4.10 25.04 12.97
CA GLY A 323 -3.29 24.05 13.69
C GLY A 323 -2.31 23.28 12.80
N HIS A 324 -2.37 23.45 11.47
CA HIS A 324 -1.47 22.74 10.56
C HIS A 324 0.00 23.15 10.75
N LEU A 325 0.29 24.41 11.05
CA LEU A 325 1.67 24.79 11.28
C LEU A 325 2.23 24.20 12.60
N PRO A 326 1.53 24.28 13.75
CA PRO A 326 1.97 23.60 14.97
C PRO A 326 2.16 22.08 14.86
N TYR A 327 1.29 21.38 14.12
CA TYR A 327 1.26 19.90 14.11
C TYR A 327 1.77 19.25 12.82
N PHE A 328 1.95 20.01 11.74
CA PHE A 328 2.30 19.51 10.40
C PHE A 328 3.37 20.37 9.69
N ALA A 329 4.10 21.24 10.41
CA ALA A 329 5.15 22.10 9.85
C ALA A 329 6.14 21.36 8.94
N GLU A 330 6.60 20.18 9.37
CA GLU A 330 7.60 19.39 8.65
C GLU A 330 7.12 18.93 7.26
N GLY A 331 5.81 18.73 7.11
CA GLY A 331 5.18 18.36 5.85
C GLY A 331 4.86 19.54 4.93
N MET A 332 5.04 20.78 5.40
CA MET A 332 4.80 21.99 4.62
C MET A 332 6.09 22.49 3.97
N PHE A 333 5.96 23.13 2.81
CA PHE A 333 7.09 23.85 2.23
C PHE A 333 7.50 25.03 3.12
N PRO A 334 8.80 25.42 3.10
CA PRO A 334 9.27 26.62 3.79
C PRO A 334 8.45 27.86 3.41
N PRO A 335 8.35 28.86 4.30
CA PRO A 335 7.63 30.08 3.99
C PRO A 335 8.34 30.88 2.91
N ILE A 336 7.56 31.60 2.11
CA ILE A 336 7.99 32.63 1.17
C ILE A 336 7.89 33.96 1.93
N ASP A 337 9.01 34.66 2.04
CA ASP A 337 9.09 35.97 2.69
C ASP A 337 8.81 37.08 1.67
N ASP A 338 7.79 37.89 1.94
CA ASP A 338 7.40 39.08 1.18
C ASP A 338 7.44 40.29 2.13
N ASP A 339 8.56 41.01 2.15
CA ASP A 339 8.82 42.18 3.00
C ASP A 339 8.48 41.97 4.50
N GLY A 340 8.82 40.79 5.04
CA GLY A 340 8.58 40.41 6.44
C GLY A 340 7.21 39.76 6.69
N GLN A 341 6.31 39.71 5.69
CA GLN A 341 5.10 38.91 5.74
C GLN A 341 5.39 37.51 5.22
N LEU A 342 5.27 36.52 6.11
CA LEU A 342 5.44 35.12 5.74
C LEU A 342 4.17 34.57 5.07
N TYR A 343 4.35 34.00 3.88
CA TYR A 343 3.35 33.25 3.14
C TYR A 343 3.77 31.78 3.02
N ARG A 344 2.82 30.87 2.86
CA ARG A 344 3.09 29.45 2.62
C ARG A 344 2.23 28.91 1.49
N LEU A 345 2.80 27.97 0.74
CA LEU A 345 2.02 27.10 -0.13
C LEU A 345 1.11 26.23 0.74
N LYS A 346 -0.16 26.12 0.35
CA LYS A 346 -1.13 25.30 1.10
C LYS A 346 -0.76 23.82 1.01
N ALA A 347 -0.76 23.13 2.16
CA ALA A 347 -0.60 21.67 2.23
C ALA A 347 -1.96 20.93 2.32
N MET A 348 -3.05 21.67 2.52
CA MET A 348 -4.44 21.21 2.62
C MET A 348 -5.40 22.36 2.29
N ASN A 349 -6.62 22.04 1.82
CA ASN A 349 -7.60 23.05 1.41
C ASN A 349 -8.53 23.51 2.55
N CYS A 350 -8.61 22.72 3.61
CA CYS A 350 -9.56 22.90 4.70
C CYS A 350 -9.52 24.30 5.37
N PRO A 351 -8.37 24.99 5.56
CA PRO A 351 -8.36 26.33 6.13
C PRO A 351 -9.07 27.36 5.23
N MET A 352 -8.97 27.20 3.90
CA MET A 352 -9.57 28.12 2.94
C MET A 352 -11.07 27.91 2.82
N HIS A 353 -11.55 26.66 2.91
CA HIS A 353 -12.99 26.37 2.88
C HIS A 353 -13.69 26.94 4.12
N ASN A 354 -13.00 26.99 5.27
CA ASN A 354 -13.51 27.66 6.47
C ASN A 354 -13.70 29.16 6.28
N GLU A 355 -12.83 29.84 5.52
CA GLU A 355 -13.03 31.25 5.17
C GLU A 355 -14.28 31.47 4.32
N ILE A 356 -14.58 30.53 3.40
CA ILE A 356 -15.81 30.55 2.62
C ILE A 356 -17.02 30.38 3.54
N PHE A 357 -16.98 29.43 4.48
CA PHE A 357 -18.05 29.26 5.46
C PHE A 357 -18.29 30.54 6.25
N ARG A 358 -17.21 31.13 6.79
CA ARG A 358 -17.21 32.32 7.66
C ARG A 358 -17.59 33.61 6.97
N SER A 359 -17.51 33.69 5.64
CA SER A 359 -17.79 34.90 4.85
C SER A 359 -19.16 35.55 5.11
N ARG A 360 -20.14 34.78 5.60
CA ARG A 360 -21.46 35.29 6.02
C ARG A 360 -22.08 34.43 7.12
N GLY A 361 -23.11 34.97 7.77
CA GLY A 361 -23.93 34.19 8.71
C GLY A 361 -24.61 32.98 8.04
N ARG A 362 -24.70 31.88 8.80
CA ARG A 362 -25.28 30.60 8.38
C ARG A 362 -26.46 30.22 9.27
N SER A 363 -27.52 29.65 8.67
CA SER A 363 -28.64 29.05 9.40
C SER A 363 -28.53 27.53 9.41
N TYR A 364 -29.05 26.86 10.45
CA TYR A 364 -29.16 25.39 10.49
C TYR A 364 -29.90 24.81 9.27
N ARG A 365 -30.79 25.61 8.64
CA ARG A 365 -31.53 25.20 7.43
C ARG A 365 -30.66 25.09 6.18
N GLU A 366 -29.46 25.68 6.20
CA GLU A 366 -28.47 25.55 5.13
C GLU A 366 -27.59 24.30 5.31
N LEU A 367 -27.65 23.64 6.47
CA LEU A 367 -26.88 22.43 6.75
C LEU A 367 -27.70 21.17 6.38
N PRO A 368 -27.10 20.13 5.78
CA PRO A 368 -25.67 19.98 5.48
C PRO A 368 -25.20 20.90 4.33
N LEU A 369 -24.11 21.64 4.58
CA LEU A 369 -23.47 22.50 3.58
C LEU A 369 -22.18 21.83 3.12
N ARG A 370 -22.03 21.58 1.82
CA ARG A 370 -20.89 20.83 1.28
C ARG A 370 -20.10 21.65 0.26
N PHE A 371 -18.81 21.85 0.51
CA PHE A 371 -17.89 22.45 -0.45
C PHE A 371 -17.00 21.40 -1.08
N PHE A 372 -16.69 21.57 -2.36
CA PHE A 372 -15.79 20.70 -3.10
C PHE A 372 -14.90 21.54 -4.04
N GLU A 373 -13.64 21.16 -4.16
CA GLU A 373 -12.66 21.81 -5.02
C GLU A 373 -11.67 20.76 -5.60
N PHE A 374 -11.19 20.98 -6.81
CA PHE A 374 -9.94 20.35 -7.29
C PHE A 374 -8.74 21.07 -6.66
N GLY A 375 -8.54 20.85 -5.37
CA GLY A 375 -7.62 21.63 -4.57
C GLY A 375 -6.19 21.12 -4.72
N THR A 376 -5.38 21.84 -5.51
CA THR A 376 -3.94 21.53 -5.61
C THR A 376 -3.19 22.02 -4.39
N VAL A 377 -2.54 21.09 -3.69
CA VAL A 377 -1.77 21.32 -2.47
C VAL A 377 -0.34 20.82 -2.63
N TYR A 378 0.54 21.30 -1.76
CA TYR A 378 1.98 21.07 -1.85
C TYR A 378 2.49 20.51 -0.52
N ARG A 379 3.11 19.32 -0.56
CA ARG A 379 3.70 18.65 0.59
C ARG A 379 5.21 18.51 0.39
N ASN A 380 5.96 18.87 1.42
CA ASN A 380 7.42 18.83 1.42
C ASN A 380 7.94 17.40 1.70
N GLU A 381 7.54 16.46 0.84
CA GLU A 381 7.97 15.07 0.92
C GLU A 381 9.49 14.98 0.68
N LYS A 382 10.17 14.20 1.54
CA LYS A 382 11.61 13.94 1.42
C LYS A 382 11.89 13.28 0.07
N SER A 383 12.96 13.69 -0.61
CA SER A 383 13.24 13.20 -1.98
C SER A 383 13.36 11.67 -2.06
N GLY A 384 13.87 11.03 -1.00
CA GLY A 384 14.04 9.57 -0.93
C GLY A 384 12.75 8.76 -0.79
N VAL A 385 11.60 9.39 -0.51
CA VAL A 385 10.30 8.70 -0.40
C VAL A 385 9.39 8.93 -1.61
N LEU A 386 9.81 9.76 -2.57
CA LEU A 386 9.03 10.03 -3.77
C LEU A 386 8.96 8.79 -4.65
N GLN A 387 7.77 8.49 -5.19
CA GLN A 387 7.55 7.30 -5.98
C GLN A 387 6.51 7.56 -7.06
N GLY A 388 6.97 7.77 -8.30
CA GLY A 388 6.11 7.96 -9.47
C GLY A 388 4.95 8.92 -9.18
N LEU A 389 3.72 8.49 -9.47
CA LEU A 389 2.50 9.23 -9.12
C LEU A 389 1.92 8.88 -7.74
N THR A 390 2.37 7.79 -7.11
CA THR A 390 1.80 7.33 -5.84
C THR A 390 2.26 8.17 -4.65
N ARG A 391 3.43 8.83 -4.75
CA ARG A 391 3.94 9.77 -3.74
C ARG A 391 4.70 10.92 -4.40
N VAL A 392 4.05 12.08 -4.44
CA VAL A 392 4.51 13.31 -5.12
C VAL A 392 4.41 14.52 -4.19
N ARG A 393 5.02 15.65 -4.58
CA ARG A 393 5.03 16.90 -3.82
C ARG A 393 3.86 17.82 -4.15
N SER A 394 3.40 17.81 -5.39
CA SER A 394 2.21 18.54 -5.83
C SER A 394 1.12 17.53 -6.13
N ILE A 395 0.00 17.64 -5.42
CA ILE A 395 -1.16 16.79 -5.61
C ILE A 395 -2.39 17.64 -5.81
N THR A 396 -3.30 17.19 -6.68
CA THR A 396 -4.64 17.75 -6.80
C THR A 396 -5.63 16.76 -6.23
N GLN A 397 -6.30 17.15 -5.16
CA GLN A 397 -7.30 16.33 -4.51
C GLN A 397 -8.69 16.74 -4.95
N ASP A 398 -9.59 15.77 -5.06
CA ASP A 398 -11.03 15.99 -5.17
C ASP A 398 -11.60 16.30 -3.76
N ASP A 399 -10.99 17.29 -3.11
CA ASP A 399 -11.14 17.55 -1.69
C ASP A 399 -12.47 18.24 -1.39
N SER A 400 -13.05 17.87 -0.25
CA SER A 400 -14.36 18.38 0.13
C SER A 400 -14.56 18.44 1.63
N HIS A 401 -15.38 19.40 2.04
CA HIS A 401 -15.67 19.70 3.42
C HIS A 401 -17.17 19.88 3.61
N SER A 402 -17.77 19.00 4.39
CA SER A 402 -19.17 19.08 4.80
C SER A 402 -19.27 19.71 6.18
N TYR A 403 -20.11 20.72 6.31
CA TYR A 403 -20.47 21.37 7.58
C TYR A 403 -21.87 20.91 7.96
N VAL A 404 -21.99 20.28 9.12
CA VAL A 404 -23.21 19.63 9.57
C VAL A 404 -23.49 19.92 11.04
N THR A 405 -24.72 19.75 11.49
CA THR A 405 -25.01 19.67 12.93
C THR A 405 -24.49 18.34 13.50
N GLY A 406 -24.29 18.25 14.81
CA GLY A 406 -23.91 16.98 15.45
C GLY A 406 -24.91 15.85 15.17
N GLU A 407 -26.20 16.17 15.11
CA GLU A 407 -27.28 15.22 14.77
C GLU A 407 -27.24 14.76 13.31
N GLN A 408 -26.75 15.59 12.40
CA GLN A 408 -26.65 15.28 10.97
C GLN A 408 -25.39 14.47 10.61
N ALA A 409 -24.35 14.49 11.46
CA ALA A 409 -23.06 13.89 11.17
C ALA A 409 -23.11 12.39 10.80
N PRO A 410 -23.87 11.52 11.49
CA PRO A 410 -23.96 10.10 11.11
C PRO A 410 -24.53 9.88 9.70
N ALA A 411 -25.58 10.62 9.34
CA ALA A 411 -26.20 10.52 8.02
C ALA A 411 -25.28 11.04 6.91
N GLU A 412 -24.52 12.10 7.19
CA GLU A 412 -23.55 12.66 6.24
C GLU A 412 -22.38 11.70 5.99
N ILE A 413 -21.83 11.07 7.03
CA ILE A 413 -20.76 10.08 6.88
C ILE A 413 -21.23 8.89 6.04
N LYS A 414 -22.44 8.39 6.28
CA LYS A 414 -23.04 7.31 5.48
C LYS A 414 -23.22 7.72 4.02
N HIS A 415 -23.69 8.95 3.77
CA HIS A 415 -23.81 9.49 2.42
C HIS A 415 -22.44 9.55 1.71
N LEU A 416 -21.42 10.10 2.37
CA LEU A 416 -20.05 10.18 1.84
C LEU A 416 -19.45 8.80 1.55
N LEU A 417 -19.66 7.83 2.45
CA LEU A 417 -19.14 6.47 2.28
C LEU A 417 -19.78 5.77 1.08
N ASN A 418 -21.11 5.89 0.91
CA ASN A 418 -21.80 5.37 -0.26
C ASN A 418 -21.34 6.05 -1.55
N PHE A 419 -21.12 7.37 -1.53
CA PHE A 419 -20.59 8.09 -2.68
C PHE A 419 -19.19 7.57 -3.05
N VAL A 420 -18.28 7.45 -2.08
CA VAL A 420 -16.94 6.88 -2.30
C VAL A 420 -17.03 5.49 -2.94
N LEU A 421 -17.78 4.57 -2.34
CA LEU A 421 -17.87 3.18 -2.82
C LEU A 421 -18.48 3.10 -4.23
N GLY A 422 -19.52 3.88 -4.52
CA GLY A 422 -20.11 3.94 -5.85
C GLY A 422 -19.15 4.51 -6.90
N LEU A 423 -18.44 5.58 -6.55
CA LEU A 423 -17.44 6.20 -7.42
C LEU A 423 -16.28 5.24 -7.72
N LEU A 424 -15.75 4.52 -6.73
CA LEU A 424 -14.67 3.56 -6.97
C LEU A 424 -15.11 2.38 -7.85
N ARG A 425 -16.35 1.89 -7.69
CA ARG A 425 -16.95 0.85 -8.57
C ARG A 425 -17.06 1.29 -10.02
N ASP A 426 -17.40 2.55 -10.25
CA ASP A 426 -17.49 3.12 -11.59
C ASP A 426 -16.13 3.14 -12.31
N PHE A 427 -15.03 3.05 -11.57
CA PHE A 427 -13.65 2.92 -12.07
C PHE A 427 -13.12 1.48 -12.03
N GLY A 428 -13.99 0.49 -11.86
CA GLY A 428 -13.64 -0.94 -11.91
C GLY A 428 -13.02 -1.51 -10.64
N LEU A 429 -13.10 -0.79 -9.50
CA LEU A 429 -12.66 -1.30 -8.20
C LEU A 429 -13.88 -1.79 -7.41
N ASP A 430 -13.90 -3.05 -7.00
CA ASP A 430 -15.08 -3.67 -6.35
C ASP A 430 -14.76 -4.47 -5.07
N ASP A 431 -13.50 -4.85 -4.84
CA ASP A 431 -13.01 -5.46 -3.61
C ASP A 431 -12.53 -4.40 -2.62
N PHE A 432 -13.36 -4.15 -1.59
CA PHE A 432 -13.10 -3.17 -0.55
C PHE A 432 -13.10 -3.76 0.85
N TYR A 433 -12.28 -3.17 1.70
CA TYR A 433 -12.47 -3.23 3.15
C TYR A 433 -12.24 -1.83 3.74
N LEU A 434 -12.65 -1.64 5.00
CA LEU A 434 -12.58 -0.37 5.69
C LEU A 434 -11.57 -0.45 6.83
N GLU A 435 -10.84 0.64 7.04
CA GLU A 435 -10.01 0.82 8.23
C GLU A 435 -10.57 1.97 9.07
N LEU A 436 -10.79 1.71 10.36
CA LEU A 436 -11.15 2.73 11.34
C LEU A 436 -9.90 3.16 12.09
N SER A 437 -9.37 4.33 11.73
CA SER A 437 -8.20 4.87 12.41
C SER A 437 -8.61 5.70 13.63
N THR A 438 -8.09 5.31 14.79
CA THR A 438 -8.33 5.98 16.09
C THR A 438 -7.05 6.58 16.65
N ARG A 439 -7.13 7.32 17.76
CA ARG A 439 -5.94 7.88 18.42
C ARG A 439 -5.08 6.79 19.05
N ASP A 440 -3.78 7.06 19.16
CA ASP A 440 -2.86 6.24 19.95
C ASP A 440 -2.90 6.74 21.41
N ASP A 441 -3.49 5.95 22.30
CA ASP A 441 -3.61 6.29 23.72
C ASP A 441 -2.25 6.33 24.45
N ALA A 442 -1.18 5.77 23.87
CA ALA A 442 0.19 5.87 24.39
C ALA A 442 0.86 7.21 24.03
N LYS A 443 0.33 7.96 23.04
CA LYS A 443 0.90 9.23 22.56
C LYS A 443 -0.12 10.37 22.63
N LYS A 444 -0.73 10.57 23.81
CA LYS A 444 -1.82 11.55 24.01
C LYS A 444 -1.48 12.97 23.56
N ASP A 445 -0.23 13.42 23.73
CA ASP A 445 0.20 14.78 23.36
C ASP A 445 0.12 15.06 21.85
N LYS A 446 0.02 14.02 21.02
CA LYS A 446 -0.14 14.14 19.56
C LYS A 446 -1.58 14.49 19.15
N PHE A 447 -2.57 14.26 20.01
CA PHE A 447 -3.99 14.36 19.69
C PHE A 447 -4.66 15.46 20.51
N ILE A 448 -5.63 16.15 19.91
CA ILE A 448 -6.40 17.21 20.56
C ILE A 448 -7.87 16.80 20.70
N GLY A 449 -8.59 17.47 21.60
CA GLY A 449 -9.99 17.17 21.93
C GLY A 449 -10.16 16.37 23.22
N SER A 450 -11.38 16.35 23.74
CA SER A 450 -11.74 15.60 24.94
C SER A 450 -11.95 14.11 24.64
N ASP A 451 -11.90 13.27 25.67
CA ASP A 451 -12.22 11.83 25.54
C ASP A 451 -13.66 11.61 25.04
N GLU A 452 -14.59 12.48 25.41
CA GLU A 452 -15.98 12.43 24.96
C GLU A 452 -16.12 12.73 23.46
N GLU A 453 -15.38 13.72 22.96
CA GLU A 453 -15.35 14.06 21.53
C GLU A 453 -14.81 12.90 20.69
N TRP A 454 -13.70 12.30 21.14
CA TRP A 454 -13.11 11.12 20.49
C TRP A 454 -14.04 9.92 20.51
N SER A 455 -14.66 9.64 21.66
CA SER A 455 -15.62 8.54 21.80
C SER A 455 -16.82 8.71 20.87
N THR A 456 -17.39 9.91 20.83
CA THR A 456 -18.55 10.22 19.99
C THR A 456 -18.19 10.10 18.51
N ALA A 457 -17.12 10.75 18.06
CA ALA A 457 -16.70 10.72 16.67
C ALA A 457 -16.35 9.30 16.19
N THR A 458 -15.66 8.52 17.03
CA THR A 458 -15.28 7.14 16.73
C THR A 458 -16.51 6.25 16.60
N GLN A 459 -17.46 6.36 17.53
CA GLN A 459 -18.70 5.58 17.49
C GLN A 459 -19.53 5.88 16.24
N VAL A 460 -19.65 7.16 15.86
CA VAL A 460 -20.37 7.56 14.64
C VAL A 460 -19.74 6.95 13.39
N LEU A 461 -18.40 6.99 13.28
CA LEU A 461 -17.70 6.39 12.16
C LEU A 461 -17.82 4.87 12.15
N GLN A 462 -17.64 4.22 13.31
CA GLN A 462 -17.75 2.77 13.44
C GLN A 462 -19.12 2.27 13.01
N GLN A 463 -20.20 2.88 13.51
CA GLN A 463 -21.56 2.48 13.14
C GLN A 463 -21.80 2.65 11.63
N ALA A 464 -21.39 3.79 11.06
CA ALA A 464 -21.55 4.03 9.62
C ALA A 464 -20.76 3.03 8.76
N ALA A 465 -19.58 2.61 9.21
CA ALA A 465 -18.77 1.59 8.55
C ALA A 465 -19.40 0.19 8.66
N GLU A 466 -19.82 -0.22 9.85
CA GLU A 466 -20.46 -1.54 10.10
C GLU A 466 -21.76 -1.71 9.29
N GLU A 467 -22.55 -0.65 9.13
CA GLU A 467 -23.78 -0.67 8.32
C GLU A 467 -23.53 -0.96 6.82
N THR A 468 -22.30 -0.83 6.32
CA THR A 468 -21.97 -1.18 4.93
C THR A 468 -21.90 -2.70 4.70
N GLY A 469 -21.70 -3.47 5.78
CA GLY A 469 -21.41 -4.91 5.70
C GLY A 469 -20.00 -5.25 5.20
N LEU A 470 -19.13 -4.26 5.00
CA LEU A 470 -17.72 -4.47 4.67
C LEU A 470 -16.92 -4.85 5.93
N GLU A 471 -15.82 -5.58 5.72
CA GLU A 471 -14.85 -5.84 6.78
C GLU A 471 -14.30 -4.51 7.34
N LEU A 472 -14.30 -4.38 8.67
CA LEU A 472 -13.80 -3.20 9.37
C LEU A 472 -12.59 -3.59 10.23
N VAL A 473 -11.42 -3.10 9.83
CA VAL A 473 -10.14 -3.33 10.50
C VAL A 473 -9.82 -2.13 11.39
N ALA A 474 -9.33 -2.39 12.61
CA ALA A 474 -8.88 -1.32 13.51
C ALA A 474 -7.48 -0.84 13.13
N ASP A 475 -7.27 0.48 13.10
CA ASP A 475 -5.98 1.13 12.82
C ASP A 475 -5.62 2.14 13.95
N PRO A 476 -5.29 1.64 15.16
CA PRO A 476 -4.97 2.49 16.29
C PRO A 476 -3.71 3.33 16.01
N GLY A 477 -3.81 4.65 16.20
CA GLY A 477 -2.75 5.61 15.96
C GLY A 477 -2.70 6.20 14.54
N GLY A 478 -3.50 5.67 13.60
CA GLY A 478 -3.60 6.17 12.23
C GLY A 478 -4.48 7.42 12.05
N ALA A 479 -5.18 7.86 13.11
CA ALA A 479 -6.05 9.04 13.06
C ALA A 479 -5.27 10.35 12.80
N ALA A 480 -5.99 11.37 12.31
CA ALA A 480 -5.47 12.72 12.29
C ALA A 480 -5.41 13.27 13.73
N TYR A 481 -4.58 14.29 13.97
CA TYR A 481 -4.45 14.87 15.31
C TYR A 481 -5.77 15.43 15.85
N TYR A 482 -6.69 15.83 14.96
CA TYR A 482 -7.96 16.49 15.25
C TYR A 482 -9.21 15.59 15.21
N GLY A 483 -9.05 14.28 14.96
CA GLY A 483 -10.17 13.34 15.03
C GLY A 483 -9.97 12.03 14.26
N PRO A 484 -10.89 11.07 14.46
CA PRO A 484 -10.84 9.74 13.84
C PRO A 484 -11.25 9.78 12.36
N LYS A 485 -10.93 8.71 11.63
CA LYS A 485 -11.24 8.60 10.20
C LYS A 485 -11.58 7.18 9.77
N ILE A 486 -12.39 7.07 8.72
CA ILE A 486 -12.55 5.84 7.93
C ILE A 486 -11.71 5.99 6.68
N SER A 487 -10.88 4.99 6.40
CA SER A 487 -10.17 4.86 5.14
C SER A 487 -10.77 3.72 4.32
N VAL A 488 -11.03 3.97 3.04
CA VAL A 488 -11.48 2.92 2.11
C VAL A 488 -10.26 2.31 1.46
N GLN A 489 -10.06 1.02 1.70
CA GLN A 489 -8.98 0.23 1.14
C GLN A 489 -9.54 -0.57 -0.04
N ALA A 490 -8.87 -0.52 -1.19
CA ALA A 490 -9.24 -1.28 -2.38
C ALA A 490 -8.14 -2.27 -2.75
N ARG A 491 -8.50 -3.51 -3.04
CA ARG A 491 -7.56 -4.48 -3.62
C ARG A 491 -7.56 -4.35 -5.14
N ASP A 492 -6.37 -4.26 -5.73
CA ASP A 492 -6.23 -4.22 -7.20
C ASP A 492 -6.31 -5.62 -7.83
N ALA A 493 -6.22 -5.67 -9.17
CA ALA A 493 -6.34 -6.90 -9.95
C ALA A 493 -5.28 -7.99 -9.64
N ILE A 494 -4.25 -7.67 -8.85
CA ILE A 494 -3.24 -8.64 -8.41
C ILE A 494 -3.18 -8.78 -6.88
N GLY A 495 -4.20 -8.29 -6.18
CA GLY A 495 -4.40 -8.45 -4.73
C GLY A 495 -3.62 -7.46 -3.87
N ARG A 496 -3.03 -6.39 -4.44
CA ARG A 496 -2.37 -5.35 -3.63
C ARG A 496 -3.40 -4.38 -3.09
N THR A 497 -3.23 -4.00 -1.83
CA THR A 497 -4.10 -3.02 -1.19
C THR A 497 -3.63 -1.59 -1.44
N TRP A 498 -4.58 -0.73 -1.77
CA TRP A 498 -4.39 0.71 -1.89
C TRP A 498 -5.39 1.45 -1.02
N GLN A 499 -4.89 2.34 -0.16
CA GLN A 499 -5.76 3.30 0.51
C GLN A 499 -6.27 4.32 -0.50
N MET A 500 -7.55 4.30 -0.84
CA MET A 500 -8.12 5.13 -1.91
C MET A 500 -8.66 6.44 -1.38
N SER A 501 -9.53 6.34 -0.38
CA SER A 501 -10.38 7.45 0.04
C SER A 501 -10.35 7.59 1.55
N THR A 502 -10.76 8.75 2.05
CA THR A 502 -10.80 8.98 3.49
C THR A 502 -11.97 9.88 3.84
N ILE A 503 -12.67 9.55 4.92
CA ILE A 503 -13.72 10.35 5.55
C ILE A 503 -13.29 10.60 6.99
N GLN A 504 -13.08 11.86 7.37
CA GLN A 504 -12.49 12.25 8.66
C GLN A 504 -13.47 13.13 9.42
N TYR A 505 -13.74 12.78 10.67
CA TYR A 505 -14.58 13.57 11.56
C TYR A 505 -13.71 14.58 12.31
N ASP A 506 -13.90 15.88 12.07
CA ASP A 506 -13.16 16.96 12.73
C ASP A 506 -14.07 17.75 13.69
N PHE A 507 -13.79 17.63 14.98
CA PHE A 507 -14.47 18.37 16.06
C PHE A 507 -13.70 19.63 16.52
N ASN A 508 -12.54 19.91 15.94
CA ASN A 508 -11.61 20.94 16.39
C ASN A 508 -11.53 22.14 15.43
N MET A 509 -11.38 21.95 14.12
CA MET A 509 -10.98 23.08 13.26
C MET A 509 -12.09 24.14 13.14
N ALA A 510 -13.37 23.75 13.17
CA ALA A 510 -14.48 24.69 13.23
C ALA A 510 -14.40 25.62 14.47
N LYS A 511 -14.00 25.08 15.63
CA LYS A 511 -13.81 25.87 16.87
C LYS A 511 -12.65 26.85 16.73
N ARG A 512 -11.53 26.40 16.15
CA ARG A 512 -10.33 27.25 15.96
C ARG A 512 -10.58 28.46 15.04
N PHE A 513 -11.45 28.30 14.05
CA PHE A 513 -11.85 29.39 13.15
C PHE A 513 -13.02 30.24 13.69
N GLY A 514 -13.61 29.87 14.83
CA GLY A 514 -14.81 30.52 15.36
C GLY A 514 -16.01 30.38 14.42
N LEU A 515 -16.18 29.22 13.78
CA LEU A 515 -17.30 28.97 12.88
C LEU A 515 -18.58 28.78 13.68
N GLU A 516 -19.65 29.45 13.25
CA GLU A 516 -20.95 29.38 13.89
C GLU A 516 -22.09 29.33 12.87
N TYR A 517 -23.18 28.66 13.24
CA TYR A 517 -24.49 28.79 12.60
C TYR A 517 -25.55 29.14 13.65
N THR A 518 -26.65 29.74 13.20
CA THR A 518 -27.85 29.97 14.02
C THR A 518 -28.72 28.72 14.02
N ALA A 519 -28.87 28.08 15.18
CA ALA A 519 -29.69 26.91 15.41
C ALA A 519 -31.21 27.23 15.40
N ALA A 520 -32.05 26.19 15.45
CA ALA A 520 -33.50 26.33 15.38
C ALA A 520 -34.10 27.12 16.55
N ASP A 521 -33.45 27.08 17.71
CA ASP A 521 -33.80 27.84 18.92
C ASP A 521 -33.22 29.27 18.93
N GLY A 522 -32.49 29.66 17.89
CA GLY A 522 -31.82 30.96 17.78
C GLY A 522 -30.44 31.03 18.44
N SER A 523 -29.98 29.97 19.11
CA SER A 523 -28.63 29.90 19.68
C SER A 523 -27.55 29.83 18.59
N ARG A 524 -26.33 30.26 18.93
CA ARG A 524 -25.15 30.13 18.07
C ARG A 524 -24.46 28.82 18.41
N GLN A 525 -24.27 27.96 17.41
CA GLN A 525 -23.68 26.64 17.56
C GLN A 525 -22.53 26.47 16.58
N THR A 526 -21.50 25.72 16.98
CA THR A 526 -20.38 25.37 16.10
C THR A 526 -20.76 24.16 15.24
N PRO A 527 -20.56 24.20 13.91
CA PRO A 527 -20.81 23.04 13.06
C PRO A 527 -19.73 21.97 13.29
N VAL A 528 -20.10 20.71 13.07
CA VAL A 528 -19.15 19.62 12.86
C VAL A 528 -18.64 19.71 11.44
N MET A 529 -17.35 19.47 11.25
CA MET A 529 -16.71 19.45 9.94
C MET A 529 -16.33 18.02 9.58
N ILE A 530 -16.71 17.57 8.38
CA ILE A 530 -16.33 16.26 7.84
C ILE A 530 -15.47 16.50 6.61
N HIS A 531 -14.24 16.01 6.66
CA HIS A 531 -13.33 16.04 5.53
C HIS A 531 -13.53 14.79 4.69
N SER A 532 -13.55 14.93 3.37
CA SER A 532 -13.49 13.76 2.51
C SER A 532 -12.82 14.04 1.17
N ALA A 533 -12.09 13.05 0.68
CA ALA A 533 -11.60 12.96 -0.69
C ALA A 533 -12.00 11.58 -1.24
N LYS A 534 -12.53 11.52 -2.46
CA LYS A 534 -13.10 10.27 -3.01
C LYS A 534 -12.05 9.53 -3.79
N PHE A 535 -11.24 10.20 -4.60
CA PHE A 535 -10.04 9.58 -5.21
C PHE A 535 -8.82 9.63 -4.29
N GLY A 536 -8.82 10.52 -3.30
CA GLY A 536 -7.61 10.92 -2.61
C GLY A 536 -6.92 12.03 -3.41
N SER A 537 -5.79 11.73 -4.05
CA SER A 537 -5.23 12.62 -5.09
C SER A 537 -5.43 12.03 -6.47
N ILE A 538 -5.70 12.89 -7.44
CA ILE A 538 -5.87 12.55 -8.86
C ILE A 538 -4.62 11.84 -9.37
N GLU A 539 -3.42 12.33 -9.01
CA GLU A 539 -2.15 11.74 -9.42
C GLU A 539 -2.05 10.29 -8.93
N ARG A 540 -2.26 10.06 -7.63
CA ARG A 540 -2.17 8.73 -7.05
C ARG A 540 -3.21 7.79 -7.65
N PHE A 541 -4.44 8.27 -7.84
CA PHE A 541 -5.51 7.47 -8.43
C PHE A 541 -5.18 7.08 -9.88
N ILE A 542 -4.66 7.99 -10.71
CA ILE A 542 -4.16 7.65 -12.05
C ILE A 542 -3.07 6.58 -11.97
N GLY A 543 -2.13 6.71 -11.03
CA GLY A 543 -1.11 5.69 -10.75
C GLY A 543 -1.75 4.33 -10.53
N VAL A 544 -2.71 4.23 -9.59
CA VAL A 544 -3.43 3.00 -9.28
C VAL A 544 -4.19 2.46 -10.50
N LEU A 545 -4.90 3.29 -11.26
CA LEU A 545 -5.65 2.86 -12.45
C LEU A 545 -4.73 2.30 -13.53
N VAL A 546 -3.56 2.91 -13.75
CA VAL A 546 -2.57 2.40 -14.71
C VAL A 546 -2.16 0.98 -14.33
N GLU A 547 -1.91 0.71 -13.04
CA GLU A 547 -1.50 -0.62 -12.59
C GLU A 547 -2.65 -1.63 -12.57
N HIS A 548 -3.83 -1.20 -12.10
CA HIS A 548 -5.05 -2.01 -12.05
C HIS A 548 -5.42 -2.53 -13.44
N TYR A 549 -5.40 -1.66 -14.46
CA TYR A 549 -5.70 -2.03 -15.84
C TYR A 549 -4.49 -2.54 -16.64
N ALA A 550 -3.29 -2.56 -16.05
CA ALA A 550 -2.04 -2.79 -16.79
C ALA A 550 -1.94 -1.90 -18.05
N GLY A 551 -2.42 -0.65 -17.96
CA GLY A 551 -2.53 0.33 -19.04
C GLY A 551 -3.62 0.08 -20.08
N ALA A 552 -4.40 -1.00 -19.99
CA ALA A 552 -5.51 -1.30 -20.90
C ALA A 552 -6.82 -0.73 -20.34
N PHE A 553 -6.96 0.59 -20.36
CA PHE A 553 -8.10 1.29 -19.76
C PHE A 553 -9.44 0.91 -20.40
N PRO A 554 -10.57 1.00 -19.66
CA PRO A 554 -11.90 0.87 -20.24
C PRO A 554 -12.12 1.96 -21.29
N VAL A 555 -13.05 1.73 -22.22
CA VAL A 555 -13.19 2.57 -23.42
C VAL A 555 -13.37 4.04 -23.04
N TRP A 556 -14.19 4.34 -22.02
CA TRP A 556 -14.46 5.71 -21.60
C TRP A 556 -13.24 6.47 -21.05
N LEU A 557 -12.23 5.77 -20.49
CA LEU A 557 -10.98 6.37 -20.00
C LEU A 557 -9.84 6.35 -21.01
N SER A 558 -9.88 5.46 -22.01
CA SER A 558 -8.78 5.26 -22.94
C SER A 558 -8.41 6.58 -23.67
N PRO A 559 -7.14 7.03 -23.64
CA PRO A 559 -6.74 8.29 -24.29
C PRO A 559 -7.14 8.33 -25.76
N VAL A 560 -6.85 7.23 -26.46
CA VAL A 560 -7.32 6.94 -27.81
C VAL A 560 -8.29 5.76 -27.71
N GLN A 561 -9.54 5.97 -28.11
CA GLN A 561 -10.58 4.93 -28.06
C GLN A 561 -10.56 4.10 -29.33
N VAL A 562 -10.27 4.76 -30.45
CA VAL A 562 -10.26 4.15 -31.79
C VAL A 562 -9.00 4.60 -32.55
N VAL A 563 -8.31 3.65 -33.17
CA VAL A 563 -7.33 3.95 -34.23
C VAL A 563 -7.83 3.35 -35.53
N ALA A 564 -8.05 4.20 -36.52
CA ALA A 564 -8.43 3.81 -37.87
C ALA A 564 -7.18 3.59 -38.74
N ILE A 565 -7.04 2.41 -39.34
CA ILE A 565 -5.90 1.98 -40.13
C ILE A 565 -6.36 1.60 -41.56
N PRO A 566 -5.97 2.37 -42.58
CA PRO A 566 -6.29 2.06 -43.96
C PRO A 566 -5.49 0.84 -44.45
N VAL A 567 -6.11 -0.04 -45.25
CA VAL A 567 -5.39 -1.16 -45.88
C VAL A 567 -4.40 -0.67 -46.94
N ALA A 568 -4.69 0.47 -47.57
CA ALA A 568 -3.85 1.18 -48.54
C ALA A 568 -4.20 2.68 -48.54
N ASP A 569 -3.27 3.52 -49.02
CA ASP A 569 -3.40 4.99 -48.97
C ASP A 569 -4.65 5.53 -49.69
N GLU A 570 -5.15 4.80 -50.69
CA GLU A 570 -6.38 5.15 -51.41
C GLU A 570 -7.65 5.13 -50.53
N PHE A 571 -7.58 4.54 -49.32
CA PHE A 571 -8.68 4.51 -48.35
C PHE A 571 -8.55 5.55 -47.23
N ASN A 572 -7.55 6.44 -47.30
CA ASN A 572 -7.32 7.46 -46.28
C ASN A 572 -8.54 8.39 -46.12
N ASP A 573 -9.05 8.95 -47.22
CA ASP A 573 -10.18 9.89 -47.20
C ASP A 573 -11.44 9.24 -46.60
N TYR A 574 -11.69 7.97 -46.95
CA TYR A 574 -12.80 7.21 -46.38
C TYR A 574 -12.70 7.07 -44.86
N LEU A 575 -11.51 6.74 -44.33
CA LEU A 575 -11.32 6.62 -42.88
C LEU A 575 -11.33 7.98 -42.17
N PHE A 576 -10.92 9.07 -42.83
CA PHE A 576 -11.11 10.42 -42.29
C PHE A 576 -12.60 10.77 -42.16
N ASP A 577 -13.42 10.45 -43.17
CA ASP A 577 -14.87 10.65 -43.10
C ASP A 577 -15.52 9.83 -41.98
N VAL A 578 -15.08 8.58 -41.78
CA VAL A 578 -15.54 7.74 -40.65
C VAL A 578 -15.09 8.33 -39.32
N ALA A 579 -13.83 8.77 -39.21
CA ALA A 579 -13.30 9.39 -38.01
C ALA A 579 -14.06 10.67 -37.64
N ASP A 580 -14.45 11.49 -38.62
CA ASP A 580 -15.24 12.70 -38.37
C ASP A 580 -16.65 12.40 -37.86
N GLN A 581 -17.27 11.31 -38.32
CA GLN A 581 -18.55 10.84 -37.77
C GLN A 581 -18.39 10.37 -36.31
N LEU A 582 -17.32 9.63 -36.01
CA LEU A 582 -16.99 9.20 -34.65
C LEU A 582 -16.72 10.39 -33.72
N ARG A 583 -15.95 11.40 -34.16
CA ARG A 583 -15.70 12.62 -33.38
C ARG A 583 -16.98 13.39 -33.09
N LYS A 584 -17.89 13.51 -34.05
CA LYS A 584 -19.22 14.12 -33.85
C LYS A 584 -20.06 13.38 -32.81
N ALA A 585 -19.84 12.07 -32.65
CA ALA A 585 -20.46 11.26 -31.60
C ALA A 585 -19.71 11.30 -30.26
N GLY A 586 -18.64 12.10 -30.13
CA GLY A 586 -17.85 12.23 -28.91
C GLY A 586 -16.74 11.18 -28.73
N VAL A 587 -16.45 10.39 -29.77
CA VAL A 587 -15.41 9.36 -29.72
C VAL A 587 -14.02 9.96 -29.99
N ARG A 588 -13.03 9.57 -29.19
CA ARG A 588 -11.61 9.92 -29.37
C ARG A 588 -10.96 8.98 -30.39
N VAL A 589 -10.83 9.46 -31.62
CA VAL A 589 -10.33 8.68 -32.76
C VAL A 589 -9.15 9.32 -33.47
N GLU A 590 -8.17 8.49 -33.81
CA GLU A 590 -7.01 8.81 -34.64
C GLU A 590 -7.04 8.01 -35.94
N VAL A 591 -6.43 8.54 -37.00
CA VAL A 591 -6.26 7.85 -38.28
C VAL A 591 -4.76 7.69 -38.53
N ASP A 592 -4.28 6.43 -38.61
CA ASP A 592 -2.86 6.13 -38.83
C ASP A 592 -2.54 6.08 -40.33
N THR A 593 -2.17 7.24 -40.86
CA THR A 593 -1.71 7.44 -42.25
C THR A 593 -0.18 7.36 -42.39
N SER A 594 0.54 6.84 -41.39
CA SER A 594 2.00 6.73 -41.48
C SER A 594 2.44 5.79 -42.61
N ASP A 595 3.69 5.95 -43.09
CA ASP A 595 4.29 5.07 -44.12
C ASP A 595 4.66 3.67 -43.59
N ASP A 596 4.29 3.34 -42.35
CA ASP A 596 4.58 2.05 -41.74
C ASP A 596 3.79 0.92 -42.41
N ARG A 597 4.42 -0.27 -42.50
CA ARG A 597 3.72 -1.47 -42.99
C ARG A 597 2.49 -1.76 -42.12
N PHE A 598 1.39 -2.18 -42.73
CA PHE A 598 0.12 -2.48 -42.04
C PHE A 598 0.29 -3.31 -40.74
N GLY A 599 1.06 -4.39 -40.78
CA GLY A 599 1.33 -5.21 -39.59
C GLY A 599 2.08 -4.49 -38.47
N LYS A 600 2.91 -3.48 -38.80
CA LYS A 600 3.56 -2.60 -37.82
C LYS A 600 2.53 -1.65 -37.20
N LYS A 601 1.66 -1.03 -37.99
CA LYS A 601 0.56 -0.18 -37.49
C LYS A 601 -0.34 -0.92 -36.50
N ILE A 602 -0.77 -2.13 -36.86
CA ILE A 602 -1.56 -3.01 -35.97
C ILE A 602 -0.81 -3.29 -34.66
N ARG A 603 0.49 -3.64 -34.74
CA ARG A 603 1.31 -3.89 -33.55
C ARG A 603 1.46 -2.63 -32.69
N THR A 604 1.62 -1.46 -33.29
CA THR A 604 1.70 -0.18 -32.58
C THR A 604 0.39 0.08 -31.81
N ALA A 605 -0.77 -0.05 -32.47
CA ALA A 605 -2.06 0.10 -31.81
C ALA A 605 -2.28 -0.91 -30.66
N SER A 606 -1.86 -2.17 -30.85
CA SER A 606 -1.89 -3.17 -29.76
C SER A 606 -0.97 -2.83 -28.60
N LYS A 607 0.24 -2.31 -28.86
CA LYS A 607 1.17 -1.85 -27.82
C LYS A 607 0.64 -0.64 -27.05
N GLN A 608 -0.04 0.26 -27.74
CA GLN A 608 -0.75 1.40 -27.16
C GLN A 608 -2.06 0.99 -26.48
N LYS A 609 -2.43 -0.30 -26.54
CA LYS A 609 -3.62 -0.86 -25.89
C LYS A 609 -4.89 -0.10 -26.28
N VAL A 610 -5.04 0.24 -27.56
CA VAL A 610 -6.25 0.91 -28.07
C VAL A 610 -7.43 -0.07 -28.03
N PRO A 611 -8.62 0.31 -27.49
CA PRO A 611 -9.77 -0.58 -27.41
C PRO A 611 -10.23 -1.11 -28.76
N TYR A 612 -10.37 -0.20 -29.74
CA TYR A 612 -10.84 -0.53 -31.08
C TYR A 612 -9.80 -0.15 -32.13
N VAL A 613 -9.44 -1.09 -32.97
CA VAL A 613 -8.75 -0.80 -34.23
C VAL A 613 -9.76 -0.96 -35.36
N LEU A 614 -10.04 0.13 -36.08
CA LEU A 614 -10.88 0.12 -37.27
C LEU A 614 -10.03 -0.07 -38.51
N ILE A 615 -10.43 -0.97 -39.39
CA ILE A 615 -9.73 -1.29 -40.62
C ILE A 615 -10.72 -1.11 -41.78
N ALA A 616 -10.28 -0.49 -42.87
CA ALA A 616 -11.06 -0.40 -44.08
C ALA A 616 -10.21 -0.65 -45.33
N GLY A 617 -10.68 -1.55 -46.19
CA GLY A 617 -10.23 -1.73 -47.56
C GLY A 617 -11.32 -1.43 -48.59
N GLY A 618 -11.15 -1.95 -49.81
CA GLY A 618 -12.10 -1.73 -50.91
C GLY A 618 -13.51 -2.27 -50.62
N GLU A 619 -13.60 -3.50 -50.12
CA GLU A 619 -14.88 -4.13 -49.78
C GLU A 619 -15.63 -3.35 -48.68
N ASP A 620 -14.91 -2.90 -47.64
CA ASP A 620 -15.49 -2.11 -46.55
C ASP A 620 -16.01 -0.75 -47.08
N ARG A 621 -15.21 -0.04 -47.87
CA ARG A 621 -15.60 1.25 -48.46
C ARG A 621 -16.84 1.12 -49.34
N ASP A 622 -16.83 0.15 -50.24
CA ASP A 622 -17.91 -0.05 -51.21
C ASP A 622 -19.22 -0.45 -50.51
N ALA A 623 -19.14 -1.10 -49.34
CA ALA A 623 -20.27 -1.46 -48.49
C ALA A 623 -20.68 -0.38 -47.47
N GLY A 624 -19.94 0.73 -47.34
CA GLY A 624 -20.18 1.73 -46.29
C GLY A 624 -19.96 1.17 -44.88
N ALA A 625 -18.94 0.33 -44.73
CA ALA A 625 -18.63 -0.45 -43.53
C ALA A 625 -17.17 -0.24 -43.06
N VAL A 626 -16.85 -0.80 -41.90
CA VAL A 626 -15.50 -0.94 -41.33
C VAL A 626 -15.37 -2.31 -40.68
N SER A 627 -14.13 -2.78 -40.52
CA SER A 627 -13.82 -4.02 -39.82
C SER A 627 -13.16 -3.72 -38.47
N PHE A 628 -13.67 -4.29 -37.39
CA PHE A 628 -13.09 -4.20 -36.06
C PHE A 628 -11.98 -5.22 -35.86
N ARG A 629 -10.93 -4.78 -35.17
CA ARG A 629 -10.01 -5.63 -34.43
C ARG A 629 -9.96 -5.16 -32.98
N TYR A 630 -10.29 -6.04 -32.05
CA TYR A 630 -10.33 -5.77 -30.61
C TYR A 630 -8.96 -6.05 -29.96
N ARG A 631 -8.78 -5.64 -28.70
CA ARG A 631 -7.52 -5.80 -27.96
C ARG A 631 -7.10 -7.26 -27.76
N ASP A 632 -8.08 -8.14 -27.58
CA ASP A 632 -7.87 -9.59 -27.46
C ASP A 632 -7.45 -10.25 -28.79
N GLY A 633 -7.49 -9.50 -29.89
CA GLY A 633 -7.14 -9.94 -31.24
C GLY A 633 -8.29 -10.51 -32.05
N SER A 634 -9.49 -10.63 -31.46
CA SER A 634 -10.71 -11.00 -32.18
C SER A 634 -11.09 -9.93 -33.22
N GLN A 635 -11.90 -10.33 -34.21
CA GLN A 635 -12.27 -9.47 -35.34
C GLN A 635 -13.75 -9.61 -35.69
N LYS A 636 -14.33 -8.51 -36.15
CA LYS A 636 -15.71 -8.43 -36.65
C LYS A 636 -15.70 -7.56 -37.91
N ASN A 637 -15.89 -8.20 -39.06
CA ASN A 637 -15.68 -7.56 -40.36
C ASN A 637 -17.00 -7.05 -40.97
N GLY A 638 -16.91 -6.06 -41.85
CA GLY A 638 -18.06 -5.55 -42.61
C GLY A 638 -19.16 -4.93 -41.74
N VAL A 639 -18.78 -4.26 -40.65
CA VAL A 639 -19.71 -3.58 -39.75
C VAL A 639 -20.14 -2.24 -40.37
N PRO A 640 -21.43 -2.01 -40.62
CA PRO A 640 -21.91 -0.71 -41.10
C PRO A 640 -21.45 0.43 -40.18
N ILE A 641 -21.07 1.58 -40.74
CA ILE A 641 -20.52 2.70 -39.95
C ILE A 641 -21.45 3.12 -38.79
N ALA A 642 -22.76 3.15 -39.03
CA ALA A 642 -23.74 3.50 -38.00
C ALA A 642 -23.75 2.51 -36.82
N ASP A 643 -23.59 1.22 -37.11
CA ASP A 643 -23.53 0.17 -36.09
C ASP A 643 -22.21 0.24 -35.33
N ALA A 644 -21.10 0.54 -36.01
CA ALA A 644 -19.80 0.73 -35.39
C ALA A 644 -19.80 1.91 -34.39
N ILE A 645 -20.39 3.06 -34.78
CA ILE A 645 -20.56 4.21 -33.89
C ILE A 645 -21.42 3.81 -32.68
N THR A 646 -22.54 3.13 -32.91
CA THR A 646 -23.44 2.68 -31.85
C THR A 646 -22.72 1.77 -30.84
N GLU A 647 -21.99 0.76 -31.33
CA GLU A 647 -21.22 -0.18 -30.49
C GLU A 647 -20.18 0.56 -29.62
N ILE A 648 -19.40 1.47 -30.22
CA ILE A 648 -18.36 2.21 -29.49
C ILE A 648 -18.99 3.14 -28.45
N THR A 649 -20.04 3.89 -28.82
CA THR A 649 -20.71 4.82 -27.87
C THR A 649 -21.41 4.11 -26.73
N ALA A 650 -21.98 2.92 -26.97
CA ALA A 650 -22.55 2.08 -25.92
C ALA A 650 -21.44 1.63 -24.95
N ALA A 651 -20.31 1.14 -25.46
CA ALA A 651 -19.18 0.74 -24.62
C ALA A 651 -18.60 1.91 -23.79
N ILE A 652 -18.65 3.15 -24.31
CA ILE A 652 -18.29 4.35 -23.54
C ILE A 652 -19.31 4.61 -22.43
N ALA A 653 -20.60 4.59 -22.74
CA ALA A 653 -21.66 4.85 -21.77
C ALA A 653 -21.70 3.81 -20.66
N ASP A 654 -21.53 2.54 -21.01
CA ASP A 654 -21.52 1.38 -20.12
C ASP A 654 -20.18 1.21 -19.38
N ARG A 655 -19.19 2.05 -19.71
CA ARG A 655 -17.82 2.00 -19.14
C ARG A 655 -17.16 0.63 -19.31
N ALA A 656 -17.47 -0.03 -20.43
CA ALA A 656 -17.08 -1.39 -20.69
C ALA A 656 -15.56 -1.56 -20.85
N GLN A 657 -15.09 -2.74 -20.42
CA GLN A 657 -13.76 -3.25 -20.74
C GLN A 657 -13.89 -4.08 -22.03
N VAL A 658 -13.14 -3.67 -23.07
CA VAL A 658 -13.15 -4.25 -24.42
C VAL A 658 -11.73 -4.66 -24.81
#